data_AF-A0A955XAL6-F1
#
_entry.id   AF-A0A955XAL6-F1
#
_cell.length_a   1.000
_cell.length_b   1.000
_cell.length_c   1.000
_cell.angle_alpha   90.00
_cell.angle_beta   90.00
_cell.angle_gamma   90.00
#
_symmetry.space_group_name_H-M   'P 1'
#
loop_
_entity.id
_entity.type
_entity.pdbx_description
1 polymer ?
#
loop_
_entity_poly.entity_id
_entity_poly.type
_entity_poly.pdbx_seq_one_letter_code
_entity_poly.pdbx_strand_id
1 'polypeptide(L)'
;QLKLECRLAKEALFSHPDKDELPVVVTGRGSKLIGGTMRASLTRATLEQVLLEGYYPALPAGAAAKPKRATAQAGFTEFGLPYAQDPGITRHLAAFLMRHAREGESFAHIDALLFNGGALKPVLVRDRVCKVVGDWMRATVAETLAEAPSQAKRAAGEAREDGWDGSAGPGPEDPRPLIYDEGDTALELAVARGAAYFGLVRAGLGVRVGGGSPREYFLAVGHTEDDAPAEGQVRVVCVAPRGMQDGQVIEVPGREFNLVTNRPVEFPIFFTSSPRKDPVGSVVDVPEDELVALPPLQTVVKFGKQKAGTEVPVRMQARRTELGTLELSCLSRMSGARFKLEFDLRASHGEEPEAGQPAEPAAHDQPFGGAGTRAPPEQGEVEPERLEAAKARIDATFAVEPPRPDPDALMKGLEEDLALGRDAFPLPVLRTLAEHLVELMERRALSAALETRWLNVVGFCLRPGFGVPMDDWRVRQLWKIHAQGVLHPAHDPAELNWWILWRRVAGGLARGHQEELASRAFPMVIPALAKRAKKKPPKPQSQEAAEVWRAAASLEQIGAKSRAQLGDGLMQLLEEKKAPRGALWCLGRIGARKLLYGPREATVRPQVAEAWARRLMALKKPPKDEHPASCLVAMCRLTGDRQFDLPEGIRKEVAAFLTERGVPEEQLRPLFEIVQVDTKTEAQAFGEGLPVGLTLS
;
A
#
# COMPACT_ATOMS: atom_id res chain seq x y z
N GLN A 1 -23.78 7.59 23.14
CA GLN A 1 -25.16 8.00 23.46
C GLN A 1 -25.91 8.42 22.21
N LEU A 2 -25.56 9.51 21.52
CA LEU A 2 -26.23 9.92 20.27
C LEU A 2 -26.40 8.77 19.24
N LYS A 3 -25.32 8.03 18.92
CA LYS A 3 -25.37 6.88 18.00
C LYS A 3 -26.38 5.80 18.44
N LEU A 4 -26.51 5.56 19.75
CA LEU A 4 -27.46 4.59 20.32
C LEU A 4 -28.90 5.11 20.24
N GLU A 5 -29.14 6.36 20.63
CA GLU A 5 -30.47 7.01 20.60
C GLU A 5 -31.00 7.10 19.16
N CYS A 6 -30.16 7.48 18.20
CA CYS A 6 -30.53 7.47 16.78
C CYS A 6 -30.84 6.05 16.27
N ARG A 7 -30.10 5.02 16.73
CA ARG A 7 -30.38 3.63 16.35
C ARG A 7 -31.74 3.18 16.88
N LEU A 8 -32.02 3.42 18.17
CA LEU A 8 -33.29 3.06 18.80
C LEU A 8 -34.46 3.80 18.15
N ALA A 9 -34.33 5.10 17.91
CA ALA A 9 -35.35 5.89 17.23
C ALA A 9 -35.61 5.40 15.80
N LYS A 10 -34.55 5.06 15.04
CA LYS A 10 -34.67 4.48 13.69
C LYS A 10 -35.39 3.13 13.71
N GLU A 11 -34.98 2.22 14.60
CA GLU A 11 -35.60 0.89 14.72
C GLU A 11 -37.07 1.00 15.14
N ALA A 12 -37.39 1.87 16.09
CA ALA A 12 -38.77 2.11 16.51
C ALA A 12 -39.63 2.76 15.42
N LEU A 13 -39.10 3.73 14.65
CA LEU A 13 -39.82 4.32 13.52
C LEU A 13 -40.10 3.26 12.43
N PHE A 14 -39.17 2.39 12.10
CA PHE A 14 -39.41 1.35 11.09
C PHE A 14 -40.22 0.15 11.56
N SER A 15 -40.27 -0.10 12.87
CA SER A 15 -41.09 -1.18 13.44
C SER A 15 -42.55 -0.75 13.71
N HIS A 16 -42.84 0.55 13.72
CA HIS A 16 -44.15 1.11 14.01
C HIS A 16 -44.61 2.05 12.89
N PRO A 17 -45.37 1.54 11.89
CA PRO A 17 -45.81 2.32 10.72
C PRO A 17 -46.63 3.57 11.09
N ASP A 18 -47.27 3.56 12.25
CA ASP A 18 -48.10 4.62 12.82
C ASP A 18 -47.32 5.81 13.39
N LYS A 19 -45.98 5.71 13.47
CA LYS A 19 -45.11 6.76 14.00
C LYS A 19 -44.37 7.47 12.89
N ASP A 20 -44.50 8.80 12.82
CA ASP A 20 -43.80 9.65 11.85
C ASP A 20 -42.60 10.40 12.43
N GLU A 21 -42.50 10.49 13.75
CA GLU A 21 -41.48 11.27 14.43
C GLU A 21 -41.17 10.70 15.81
N LEU A 22 -39.89 10.66 16.19
CA LEU A 22 -39.44 10.31 17.54
C LEU A 22 -38.39 11.31 18.05
N PRO A 23 -38.47 11.74 19.31
CA PRO A 23 -37.46 12.61 19.90
C PRO A 23 -36.16 11.82 20.16
N VAL A 24 -35.03 12.40 19.78
CA VAL A 24 -33.68 11.94 20.13
C VAL A 24 -33.14 12.87 21.21
N VAL A 25 -32.90 12.32 22.41
CA VAL A 25 -32.46 13.08 23.57
C VAL A 25 -31.08 12.59 24.03
N VAL A 26 -30.11 13.49 24.06
CA VAL A 26 -28.75 13.20 24.53
C VAL A 26 -28.44 14.08 25.73
N THR A 27 -28.18 13.46 26.87
CA THR A 27 -27.80 14.17 28.10
C THR A 27 -26.34 14.60 28.04
N GLY A 28 -26.05 15.87 28.39
CA GLY A 28 -24.67 16.36 28.49
C GLY A 28 -23.84 15.65 29.57
N ARG A 29 -22.52 15.58 29.40
CA ARG A 29 -21.58 15.06 30.42
C ARG A 29 -21.10 16.19 31.34
N GLY A 30 -21.21 16.04 32.67
CA GLY A 30 -20.67 16.97 33.67
C GLY A 30 -21.64 17.36 34.80
N SER A 31 -21.18 18.15 35.78
CA SER A 31 -21.92 18.57 36.99
C SER A 31 -23.09 19.53 36.77
N LYS A 32 -23.43 19.84 35.52
CA LYS A 32 -24.62 20.62 35.12
C LYS A 32 -25.57 19.74 34.29
N LEU A 33 -26.09 18.68 34.92
CA LEU A 33 -26.96 17.66 34.32
C LEU A 33 -28.27 18.20 33.70
N ILE A 34 -28.74 19.39 34.09
CA ILE A 34 -30.03 19.95 33.65
C ILE A 34 -29.86 20.95 32.49
N GLY A 35 -28.69 21.58 32.32
CA GLY A 35 -28.46 22.62 31.32
C GLY A 35 -27.83 22.16 30.00
N GLY A 36 -27.40 20.90 29.91
CA GLY A 36 -26.65 20.35 28.76
C GLY A 36 -27.38 19.30 27.92
N THR A 37 -28.68 19.11 28.15
CA THR A 37 -29.48 18.12 27.40
C THR A 37 -29.80 18.65 26.00
N MET A 38 -29.31 17.95 24.97
CA MET A 38 -29.65 18.23 23.59
C MET A 38 -30.85 17.38 23.19
N ARG A 39 -31.90 18.03 22.66
CA ARG A 39 -33.07 17.35 22.11
C ARG A 39 -33.19 17.73 20.64
N ALA A 40 -33.31 16.72 19.80
CA ALA A 40 -33.64 16.84 18.40
C ALA A 40 -34.81 15.90 18.09
N SER A 41 -35.40 16.06 16.91
CA SER A 41 -36.45 15.18 16.45
C SER A 41 -36.02 14.46 15.19
N LEU A 42 -36.24 13.15 15.15
CA LEU A 42 -35.96 12.31 14.00
C LEU A 42 -37.28 11.93 13.34
N THR A 43 -37.47 12.37 12.10
CA THR A 43 -38.68 12.07 11.33
C THR A 43 -38.47 10.86 10.43
N ARG A 44 -39.55 10.13 10.14
CA ARG A 44 -39.58 9.07 9.13
C ARG A 44 -39.11 9.57 7.77
N ALA A 45 -39.60 10.75 7.35
CA ALA A 45 -39.22 11.36 6.07
C ALA A 45 -37.70 11.61 5.97
N THR A 46 -37.06 12.10 7.04
CA THR A 46 -35.60 12.26 7.09
C THR A 46 -34.89 10.92 7.00
N LEU A 47 -35.37 9.89 7.69
CA LEU A 47 -34.77 8.55 7.65
C LEU A 47 -34.89 7.92 6.26
N GLU A 48 -36.05 8.01 5.63
CA GLU A 48 -36.28 7.50 4.27
C GLU A 48 -35.40 8.23 3.27
N GLN A 49 -35.28 9.56 3.35
CA GLN A 49 -34.39 10.32 2.48
C GLN A 49 -32.93 9.88 2.66
N VAL A 50 -32.43 9.80 3.90
CA VAL A 50 -31.03 9.44 4.16
C VAL A 50 -30.74 7.99 3.77
N LEU A 51 -31.63 7.05 4.09
CA LEU A 51 -31.40 5.63 3.84
C LEU A 51 -31.67 5.24 2.38
N LEU A 52 -32.82 5.62 1.83
CA LEU A 52 -33.21 5.22 0.48
C LEU A 52 -32.48 6.04 -0.59
N GLU A 53 -32.27 7.34 -0.41
CA GLU A 53 -31.63 8.15 -1.44
C GLU A 53 -30.11 8.27 -1.23
N GLY A 54 -29.62 8.13 0.00
CA GLY A 54 -28.19 8.08 0.31
C GLY A 54 -27.59 6.70 0.10
N TYR A 55 -28.07 5.70 0.84
CA TYR A 55 -27.47 4.35 0.86
C TYR A 55 -28.05 3.39 -0.18
N TYR A 56 -29.32 3.51 -0.56
CA TYR A 56 -29.97 2.61 -1.53
C TYR A 56 -30.63 3.34 -2.72
N PRO A 57 -29.92 4.27 -3.39
CA PRO A 57 -30.51 5.10 -4.42
C PRO A 57 -31.16 4.27 -5.52
N ALA A 58 -32.27 4.75 -6.07
CA ALA A 58 -32.88 4.16 -7.26
C ALA A 58 -32.02 4.48 -8.48
N LEU A 59 -31.61 3.46 -9.23
CA LEU A 59 -30.67 3.60 -10.33
C LEU A 59 -31.27 3.03 -11.62
N PRO A 60 -31.20 3.76 -12.75
CA PRO A 60 -31.60 3.22 -14.04
C PRO A 60 -30.67 2.09 -14.46
N ALA A 61 -31.13 1.23 -15.39
CA ALA A 61 -30.28 0.20 -15.97
C ALA A 61 -29.13 0.80 -16.82
N GLY A 62 -28.02 0.07 -16.94
CA GLY A 62 -26.86 0.47 -17.76
C GLY A 62 -25.84 1.34 -17.01
N ALA A 63 -24.82 1.83 -17.74
CA ALA A 63 -23.58 2.40 -17.18
C ALA A 63 -23.76 3.56 -16.17
N ALA A 64 -24.90 4.25 -16.18
CA ALA A 64 -25.25 5.31 -15.22
C ALA A 64 -25.49 4.78 -13.78
N ALA A 65 -25.63 3.46 -13.61
CA ALA A 65 -25.78 2.81 -12.31
C ALA A 65 -24.46 2.63 -11.53
N LYS A 66 -23.30 2.81 -12.18
CA LYS A 66 -21.98 2.62 -11.54
C LYS A 66 -21.74 3.62 -10.40
N PRO A 67 -20.84 3.30 -9.43
CA PRO A 67 -20.38 4.23 -8.42
C PRO A 67 -19.87 5.51 -9.08
N LYS A 68 -20.33 6.67 -8.59
CA LYS A 68 -19.90 7.94 -9.16
C LYS A 68 -18.53 8.27 -8.58
N ARG A 69 -17.54 8.56 -9.45
CA ARG A 69 -16.28 9.18 -8.99
C ARG A 69 -16.64 10.55 -8.38
N ALA A 70 -16.40 10.67 -7.08
CA ALA A 70 -16.66 11.80 -6.18
C ALA A 70 -17.26 13.08 -6.82
N THR A 71 -18.55 13.31 -6.57
CA THR A 71 -19.08 14.65 -6.30
C THR A 71 -19.53 14.66 -4.86
N ALA A 72 -18.88 15.47 -4.04
CA ALA A 72 -19.24 15.65 -2.64
C ALA A 72 -20.70 16.14 -2.52
N GLN A 73 -21.61 15.27 -2.10
CA GLN A 73 -22.75 15.62 -1.23
C GLN A 73 -23.58 14.40 -0.78
N ALA A 74 -24.15 14.56 0.41
CA ALA A 74 -25.16 13.73 1.10
C ALA A 74 -24.70 12.42 1.76
N GLY A 75 -23.60 12.46 2.54
CA GLY A 75 -23.32 11.46 3.57
C GLY A 75 -22.37 12.05 4.60
N PHE A 76 -22.63 11.85 5.90
CA PHE A 76 -21.71 12.28 6.95
C PHE A 76 -20.41 11.47 6.85
N THR A 77 -19.37 12.04 6.25
CA THR A 77 -18.00 11.54 6.36
C THR A 77 -17.38 12.10 7.64
N GLU A 78 -17.42 11.31 8.73
CA GLU A 78 -16.59 11.59 9.91
C GLU A 78 -15.11 11.42 9.53
N PHE A 79 -14.31 12.45 9.83
CA PHE A 79 -12.88 12.51 9.57
C PHE A 79 -12.15 11.34 10.26
N GLY A 80 -11.42 10.51 9.51
CA GLY A 80 -10.48 9.53 10.07
C GLY A 80 -10.98 8.08 10.25
N LEU A 81 -12.08 7.67 9.61
CA LEU A 81 -12.53 6.27 9.58
C LEU A 81 -12.55 5.75 8.12
N PRO A 82 -12.16 4.47 7.86
CA PRO A 82 -12.11 3.90 6.51
C PRO A 82 -13.53 3.54 6.03
N TYR A 83 -14.33 4.55 5.69
CA TYR A 83 -15.64 4.34 5.05
C TYR A 83 -15.48 4.34 3.52
N ALA A 84 -16.29 3.53 2.83
CA ALA A 84 -16.36 3.50 1.37
C ALA A 84 -16.61 4.92 0.80
N GLN A 85 -15.92 5.27 -0.29
CA GLN A 85 -15.97 6.63 -0.86
C GLN A 85 -17.36 7.01 -1.40
N ASP A 86 -18.15 6.03 -1.85
CA ASP A 86 -19.55 6.18 -2.25
C ASP A 86 -20.42 5.35 -1.31
N PRO A 87 -21.29 5.95 -0.48
CA PRO A 87 -22.13 5.22 0.47
C PRO A 87 -23.31 4.48 -0.21
N GLY A 88 -23.56 4.71 -1.50
CA GLY A 88 -24.67 4.10 -2.23
C GLY A 88 -24.43 2.62 -2.54
N ILE A 89 -24.93 1.72 -1.68
CA ILE A 89 -24.84 0.25 -1.80
C ILE A 89 -25.37 -0.25 -3.15
N THR A 90 -26.48 0.29 -3.65
CA THR A 90 -27.03 -0.11 -4.96
C THR A 90 -26.08 0.19 -6.12
N ARG A 91 -25.20 1.20 -6.01
CA ARG A 91 -24.19 1.48 -7.05
C ARG A 91 -23.11 0.42 -7.10
N HIS A 92 -22.67 -0.05 -5.93
CA HIS A 92 -21.70 -1.14 -5.82
C HIS A 92 -22.32 -2.46 -6.31
N LEU A 93 -23.58 -2.71 -5.99
CA LEU A 93 -24.32 -3.87 -6.51
C LEU A 93 -24.42 -3.83 -8.05
N ALA A 94 -24.69 -2.65 -8.63
CA ALA A 94 -24.71 -2.49 -10.08
C ALA A 94 -23.34 -2.80 -10.72
N ALA A 95 -22.25 -2.28 -10.15
CA ALA A 95 -20.90 -2.55 -10.64
C ALA A 95 -20.54 -4.03 -10.57
N PHE A 96 -20.94 -4.71 -9.49
CA PHE A 96 -20.77 -6.16 -9.35
C PHE A 96 -21.52 -6.91 -10.46
N LEU A 97 -22.81 -6.67 -10.64
CA LEU A 97 -23.61 -7.38 -11.63
C LEU A 97 -23.18 -7.12 -13.08
N MET A 98 -22.76 -5.89 -13.41
CA MET A 98 -22.19 -5.58 -14.72
C MET A 98 -20.90 -6.36 -15.00
N ARG A 99 -20.05 -6.53 -13.98
CA ARG A 99 -18.78 -7.27 -14.12
C ARG A 99 -18.99 -8.75 -14.40
N HIS A 100 -20.12 -9.30 -13.95
CA HIS A 100 -20.48 -10.70 -14.12
C HIS A 100 -21.47 -10.94 -15.27
N ALA A 101 -21.85 -9.89 -16.01
CA ALA A 101 -22.74 -9.99 -17.16
C ALA A 101 -22.10 -10.79 -18.30
N ARG A 102 -22.92 -11.48 -19.09
CA ARG A 102 -22.46 -12.13 -20.32
C ARG A 102 -22.24 -11.08 -21.41
N GLU A 103 -21.50 -11.44 -22.45
CA GLU A 103 -21.31 -10.58 -23.61
C GLU A 103 -22.67 -10.25 -24.25
N GLY A 104 -22.98 -8.96 -24.40
CA GLY A 104 -24.30 -8.48 -24.88
C GLY A 104 -25.30 -8.10 -23.77
N GLU A 105 -25.03 -8.42 -22.50
CA GLU A 105 -25.93 -8.09 -21.38
C GLU A 105 -25.45 -6.89 -20.57
N SER A 106 -26.35 -5.99 -20.15
CA SER A 106 -26.02 -4.91 -19.22
C SER A 106 -25.73 -5.40 -17.79
N PHE A 107 -26.36 -6.49 -17.33
CA PHE A 107 -26.20 -7.05 -15.99
C PHE A 107 -26.28 -8.58 -16.01
N ALA A 108 -25.59 -9.23 -15.08
CA ALA A 108 -25.75 -10.66 -14.84
C ALA A 108 -27.19 -11.00 -14.43
N HIS A 109 -27.75 -12.07 -15.01
CA HIS A 109 -29.03 -12.62 -14.56
C HIS A 109 -28.95 -13.11 -13.10
N ILE A 110 -29.99 -12.84 -12.31
CA ILE A 110 -30.11 -13.27 -10.92
C ILE A 110 -31.34 -14.16 -10.77
N ASP A 111 -31.13 -15.42 -10.42
CA ASP A 111 -32.22 -16.37 -10.17
C ASP A 111 -32.92 -16.10 -8.82
N ALA A 112 -32.15 -15.72 -7.80
CA ALA A 112 -32.64 -15.51 -6.44
C ALA A 112 -31.89 -14.40 -5.69
N LEU A 113 -32.61 -13.69 -4.83
CA LEU A 113 -32.07 -12.69 -3.92
C LEU A 113 -32.29 -13.12 -2.47
N LEU A 114 -31.18 -13.26 -1.73
CA LEU A 114 -31.18 -13.60 -0.30
C LEU A 114 -30.67 -12.41 0.50
N PHE A 115 -31.43 -11.99 1.50
CA PHE A 115 -31.03 -10.92 2.42
C PHE A 115 -30.33 -11.51 3.65
N ASN A 116 -29.36 -10.79 4.19
CA ASN A 116 -28.61 -11.19 5.38
C ASN A 116 -28.14 -9.97 6.17
N GLY A 117 -28.19 -10.03 7.50
CA GLY A 117 -27.70 -8.99 8.39
C GLY A 117 -28.74 -7.93 8.78
N GLY A 118 -28.55 -7.36 9.98
CA GLY A 118 -29.53 -6.49 10.64
C GLY A 118 -29.86 -5.18 9.90
N ALA A 119 -29.01 -4.71 9.01
CA ALA A 119 -29.26 -3.51 8.20
C ALA A 119 -30.40 -3.70 7.18
N LEU A 120 -30.67 -4.96 6.79
CA LEU A 120 -31.69 -5.34 5.81
C LEU A 120 -33.01 -5.80 6.46
N LYS A 121 -33.15 -5.67 7.78
CA LYS A 121 -34.42 -5.93 8.50
C LYS A 121 -35.58 -5.00 8.12
N PRO A 122 -35.39 -3.69 7.85
CA PRO A 122 -36.50 -2.84 7.45
C PRO A 122 -37.06 -3.26 6.08
N VAL A 123 -38.36 -3.56 6.03
CA VAL A 123 -39.06 -4.00 4.79
C VAL A 123 -38.86 -3.00 3.65
N LEU A 124 -38.92 -1.69 3.93
CA LEU A 124 -38.71 -0.65 2.92
C LEU A 124 -37.34 -0.73 2.21
N VAL A 125 -36.30 -1.20 2.91
CA VAL A 125 -34.95 -1.34 2.33
C VAL A 125 -34.92 -2.55 1.42
N ARG A 126 -35.50 -3.68 1.85
CA ARG A 126 -35.64 -4.88 1.00
C ARG A 126 -36.46 -4.57 -0.24
N ASP A 127 -37.60 -3.90 -0.09
CA ASP A 127 -38.46 -3.49 -1.20
C ASP A 127 -37.71 -2.59 -2.19
N ARG A 128 -36.91 -1.64 -1.70
CA ARG A 128 -36.07 -0.78 -2.54
C ARG A 128 -35.07 -1.60 -3.34
N VAL A 129 -34.34 -2.52 -2.71
CA VAL A 129 -33.35 -3.38 -3.38
C VAL A 129 -34.03 -4.30 -4.41
N CYS A 130 -35.12 -4.97 -4.03
CA CYS A 130 -35.91 -5.82 -4.91
C CYS A 130 -36.41 -5.06 -6.14
N LYS A 131 -36.92 -3.83 -5.93
CA LYS A 131 -37.38 -2.98 -7.04
C LYS A 131 -36.24 -2.64 -7.99
N VAL A 132 -35.11 -2.17 -7.47
CA VAL A 132 -33.95 -1.76 -8.29
C VAL A 132 -33.38 -2.94 -9.07
N VAL A 133 -33.15 -4.08 -8.41
CA VAL A 133 -32.65 -5.29 -9.07
C VAL A 133 -33.66 -5.81 -10.09
N GLY A 134 -34.95 -5.83 -9.76
CA GLY A 134 -36.01 -6.24 -10.68
C GLY A 134 -36.14 -5.33 -11.91
N ASP A 135 -35.91 -4.02 -11.76
CA ASP A 135 -35.85 -3.07 -12.87
C ASP A 135 -34.66 -3.38 -13.80
N TRP A 136 -33.51 -3.75 -13.25
CA TRP A 136 -32.34 -4.17 -14.02
C TRP A 136 -32.55 -5.50 -14.76
N MET A 137 -33.12 -6.52 -14.09
CA MET A 137 -33.41 -7.80 -14.73
C MET A 137 -34.38 -7.66 -15.91
N ARG A 138 -35.43 -6.83 -15.77
CA ARG A 138 -36.35 -6.51 -16.86
C ARG A 138 -35.63 -5.88 -18.05
N ALA A 139 -34.73 -4.93 -17.80
CA ALA A 139 -33.97 -4.28 -18.86
C ALA A 139 -33.06 -5.27 -19.61
N THR A 140 -32.34 -6.12 -18.88
CA THR A 140 -31.47 -7.14 -19.48
C THR A 140 -32.25 -8.16 -20.30
N VAL A 141 -33.40 -8.65 -19.81
CA VAL A 141 -34.24 -9.56 -20.59
C VAL A 141 -34.74 -8.90 -21.89
N ALA A 142 -35.09 -7.61 -21.85
CA ALA A 142 -35.47 -6.86 -23.04
C ALA A 142 -34.31 -6.70 -24.05
N GLU A 143 -33.08 -6.50 -23.57
CA GLU A 143 -31.86 -6.47 -24.40
C GLU A 143 -31.63 -7.83 -25.08
N THR A 144 -31.68 -8.93 -24.33
CA THR A 144 -31.48 -10.29 -24.87
C THR A 144 -32.55 -10.67 -25.90
N LEU A 145 -33.81 -10.28 -25.66
CA LEU A 145 -34.91 -10.49 -26.62
C LEU A 145 -34.72 -9.72 -27.93
N ALA A 146 -34.10 -8.53 -27.87
CA ALA A 146 -33.85 -7.70 -29.04
C ALA A 146 -32.70 -8.24 -29.91
N GLU A 147 -31.66 -8.83 -29.30
CA GLU A 147 -30.48 -9.34 -30.01
C GLU A 147 -30.64 -10.77 -30.57
N ALA A 148 -31.39 -11.66 -29.90
CA ALA A 148 -31.56 -13.06 -30.33
C ALA A 148 -32.88 -13.72 -29.88
N PRO A 149 -34.00 -13.57 -30.64
CA PRO A 149 -35.33 -14.08 -30.27
C PRO A 149 -35.40 -15.61 -30.05
N SER A 150 -34.51 -16.37 -30.67
CA SER A 150 -34.45 -17.84 -30.58
C SER A 150 -33.73 -18.35 -29.32
N GLN A 151 -32.87 -17.53 -28.69
CA GLN A 151 -32.15 -17.91 -27.46
C GLN A 151 -32.97 -17.63 -26.20
N ALA A 152 -33.90 -16.69 -26.25
CA ALA A 152 -34.80 -16.36 -25.14
C ALA A 152 -35.68 -17.56 -24.69
N LYS A 153 -36.06 -18.46 -25.61
CA LYS A 153 -36.81 -19.68 -25.25
C LYS A 153 -35.99 -20.69 -24.43
N ARG A 154 -34.65 -20.65 -24.48
CA ARG A 154 -33.77 -21.48 -23.64
C ARG A 154 -33.39 -20.81 -22.33
N ALA A 155 -33.28 -19.47 -22.32
CA ALA A 155 -33.10 -18.72 -21.08
C ALA A 155 -34.36 -18.72 -20.20
N ALA A 156 -35.55 -18.87 -20.80
CA ALA A 156 -36.83 -18.82 -20.11
C ALA A 156 -37.49 -20.20 -19.84
N GLY A 157 -36.85 -21.34 -20.11
CA GLY A 157 -37.54 -22.62 -19.93
C GLY A 157 -36.70 -23.88 -20.09
N GLU A 158 -36.13 -24.36 -18.98
CA GLU A 158 -36.14 -25.79 -18.65
C GLU A 158 -36.88 -25.92 -17.31
N ALA A 159 -38.09 -26.47 -17.36
CA ALA A 159 -38.92 -26.71 -16.19
C ALA A 159 -38.20 -27.69 -15.25
N ARG A 160 -37.92 -27.27 -14.02
CA ARG A 160 -37.53 -28.18 -12.94
C ARG A 160 -38.75 -29.00 -12.54
N GLU A 161 -38.68 -30.33 -12.71
CA GLU A 161 -39.72 -31.30 -12.30
C GLU A 161 -39.70 -31.61 -10.78
N ASP A 162 -38.88 -30.90 -9.99
CA ASP A 162 -38.71 -31.20 -8.58
C ASP A 162 -39.69 -30.36 -7.74
N GLY A 163 -40.78 -31.00 -7.31
CA GLY A 163 -41.86 -30.39 -6.55
C GLY A 163 -41.39 -29.61 -5.31
N TRP A 164 -41.71 -28.31 -5.28
CA TRP A 164 -41.72 -27.50 -4.07
C TRP A 164 -42.99 -26.63 -4.09
N ASP A 165 -43.75 -26.68 -3.00
CA ASP A 165 -45.03 -26.04 -2.76
C ASP A 165 -44.89 -24.66 -2.10
N GLY A 166 -45.59 -23.66 -2.66
CA GLY A 166 -46.09 -22.55 -1.85
C GLY A 166 -45.46 -21.16 -1.99
N SER A 167 -45.14 -20.72 -3.21
CA SER A 167 -45.58 -19.41 -3.76
C SER A 167 -44.97 -19.25 -5.15
N ALA A 168 -45.82 -18.90 -6.12
CA ALA A 168 -45.52 -18.96 -7.55
C ALA A 168 -44.17 -18.31 -7.91
N GLY A 169 -43.23 -19.13 -8.39
CA GLY A 169 -41.98 -18.66 -8.95
C GLY A 169 -42.17 -17.96 -10.30
N PRO A 170 -41.18 -17.16 -10.74
CA PRO A 170 -41.26 -16.37 -11.96
C PRO A 170 -41.27 -17.30 -13.18
N GLY A 171 -42.41 -17.35 -13.87
CA GLY A 171 -42.45 -17.83 -15.24
C GLY A 171 -41.80 -16.82 -16.20
N PRO A 172 -41.73 -17.13 -17.51
CA PRO A 172 -41.17 -16.28 -18.55
C PRO A 172 -41.71 -14.83 -18.60
N GLU A 173 -42.84 -14.57 -17.94
CA GLU A 173 -43.57 -13.31 -17.97
C GLU A 173 -43.23 -12.36 -16.80
N ASP A 174 -42.47 -12.79 -15.79
CA ASP A 174 -42.08 -11.96 -14.64
C ASP A 174 -40.61 -12.16 -14.25
N PRO A 175 -39.64 -11.42 -14.82
CA PRO A 175 -38.20 -11.66 -14.64
C PRO A 175 -37.66 -11.18 -13.28
N ARG A 176 -38.50 -11.08 -12.24
CA ARG A 176 -38.06 -10.70 -10.90
C ARG A 176 -37.34 -11.88 -10.23
N PRO A 177 -36.22 -11.64 -9.53
CA PRO A 177 -35.53 -12.70 -8.80
C PRO A 177 -36.46 -13.28 -7.72
N LEU A 178 -36.33 -14.58 -7.46
CA LEU A 178 -36.98 -15.23 -6.31
C LEU A 178 -36.48 -14.57 -5.01
N ILE A 179 -37.41 -14.07 -4.18
CA ILE A 179 -37.05 -13.47 -2.88
C ILE A 179 -37.22 -14.54 -1.81
N TYR A 180 -36.12 -14.85 -1.11
CA TYR A 180 -36.17 -15.76 0.04
C TYR A 180 -36.24 -14.94 1.33
N ASP A 181 -37.43 -14.91 1.95
CA ASP A 181 -37.68 -14.24 3.24
C ASP A 181 -38.17 -15.28 4.28
N GLU A 182 -37.22 -15.90 5.01
CA GLU A 182 -37.51 -16.80 6.14
C GLU A 182 -37.82 -16.03 7.45
N GLY A 183 -38.02 -14.71 7.38
CA GLY A 183 -38.25 -13.83 8.53
C GLY A 183 -36.98 -13.36 9.24
N ASP A 184 -37.15 -12.41 10.17
CA ASP A 184 -36.05 -11.67 10.80
C ASP A 184 -34.99 -12.55 11.50
N THR A 185 -35.41 -13.69 12.06
CA THR A 185 -34.50 -14.62 12.78
C THR A 185 -33.56 -15.34 11.82
N ALA A 186 -34.00 -15.59 10.58
CA ALA A 186 -33.15 -16.21 9.57
C ALA A 186 -32.10 -15.22 9.02
N LEU A 187 -32.45 -13.94 8.89
CA LEU A 187 -31.54 -12.87 8.46
C LEU A 187 -30.34 -12.69 9.40
N GLU A 188 -30.50 -12.97 10.69
CA GLU A 188 -29.41 -12.84 11.68
C GLU A 188 -28.54 -14.10 11.79
N LEU A 189 -29.13 -15.27 11.55
CA LEU A 189 -28.47 -16.56 11.78
C LEU A 189 -27.91 -17.20 10.51
N ALA A 190 -28.22 -16.68 9.31
CA ALA A 190 -27.80 -17.27 8.04
C ALA A 190 -26.29 -17.57 7.98
N VAL A 191 -25.45 -16.62 8.38
CA VAL A 191 -23.99 -16.79 8.40
C VAL A 191 -23.56 -17.87 9.39
N ALA A 192 -24.09 -17.84 10.61
CA ALA A 192 -23.75 -18.80 11.65
C ALA A 192 -24.19 -20.23 11.27
N ARG A 193 -25.36 -20.38 10.65
CA ARG A 193 -25.86 -21.66 10.10
C ARG A 193 -24.95 -22.16 8.99
N GLY A 194 -24.56 -21.30 8.05
CA GLY A 194 -23.61 -21.64 6.98
C GLY A 194 -22.25 -22.07 7.52
N ALA A 195 -21.71 -21.37 8.52
CA ALA A 195 -20.45 -21.72 9.17
C ALA A 195 -20.52 -23.07 9.90
N ALA A 196 -21.61 -23.34 10.62
CA ALA A 196 -21.84 -24.63 11.28
C ALA A 196 -21.97 -25.78 10.25
N TYR A 197 -22.71 -25.56 9.15
CA TYR A 197 -22.82 -26.52 8.05
C TYR A 197 -21.45 -26.78 7.40
N PHE A 198 -20.65 -25.73 7.17
CA PHE A 198 -19.31 -25.88 6.63
C PHE A 198 -18.40 -26.71 7.56
N GLY A 199 -18.57 -26.61 8.88
CA GLY A 199 -17.95 -27.51 9.84
C GLY A 199 -18.28 -28.98 9.61
N LEU A 200 -19.55 -29.30 9.30
CA LEU A 200 -19.99 -30.66 8.94
C LEU A 200 -19.40 -31.11 7.61
N VAL A 201 -19.36 -30.23 6.60
CA VAL A 201 -18.74 -30.51 5.29
C VAL A 201 -17.26 -30.87 5.45
N ARG A 202 -16.53 -30.17 6.33
CA ARG A 202 -15.12 -30.50 6.64
C ARG A 202 -14.94 -31.85 7.33
N ALA A 203 -15.97 -32.33 8.02
CA ALA A 203 -16.04 -33.68 8.59
C ALA A 203 -16.56 -34.74 7.58
N GLY A 204 -16.76 -34.37 6.30
CA GLY A 204 -17.26 -35.28 5.26
C GLY A 204 -18.78 -35.45 5.25
N LEU A 205 -19.52 -34.63 6.01
CA LEU A 205 -20.96 -34.68 6.13
C LEU A 205 -21.59 -33.44 5.45
N GLY A 206 -21.91 -33.55 4.16
CA GLY A 206 -22.60 -32.51 3.40
C GLY A 206 -22.03 -32.27 2.01
N VAL A 207 -22.58 -31.28 1.30
CA VAL A 207 -22.18 -30.88 -0.04
C VAL A 207 -21.23 -29.68 0.05
N ARG A 208 -20.06 -29.79 -0.59
CA ARG A 208 -19.08 -28.70 -0.63
C ARG A 208 -19.37 -27.78 -1.82
N VAL A 209 -19.56 -26.50 -1.56
CA VAL A 209 -19.55 -25.46 -2.60
C VAL A 209 -18.09 -25.16 -2.94
N GLY A 210 -17.69 -25.38 -4.19
CA GLY A 210 -16.33 -25.11 -4.68
C GLY A 210 -16.27 -23.86 -5.55
N GLY A 211 -15.15 -23.15 -5.49
CA GLY A 211 -14.84 -22.03 -6.37
C GLY A 211 -13.37 -22.11 -6.78
N GLY A 212 -13.08 -22.58 -7.99
CA GLY A 212 -11.72 -22.65 -8.52
C GLY A 212 -11.08 -21.27 -8.68
N SER A 213 -9.76 -21.22 -8.85
CA SER A 213 -9.03 -19.95 -8.99
C SER A 213 -9.58 -19.19 -10.20
N PRO A 214 -9.93 -17.90 -10.09
CA PRO A 214 -10.44 -17.16 -11.24
C PRO A 214 -9.34 -16.85 -12.27
N ARG A 215 -8.07 -16.96 -11.89
CA ARG A 215 -6.91 -16.50 -12.67
C ARG A 215 -5.76 -17.50 -12.66
N GLU A 216 -4.88 -17.33 -13.63
CA GLU A 216 -3.55 -17.93 -13.65
C GLU A 216 -2.59 -17.03 -12.86
N TYR A 217 -1.65 -17.63 -12.14
CA TYR A 217 -0.64 -16.92 -11.37
C TYR A 217 0.75 -17.25 -11.86
N PHE A 218 1.59 -16.23 -11.94
CA PHE A 218 2.93 -16.26 -12.48
C PHE A 218 3.94 -15.72 -11.47
N LEU A 219 5.12 -16.32 -11.39
CA LEU A 219 6.21 -15.85 -10.54
C LEU A 219 7.35 -15.32 -11.41
N ALA A 220 7.91 -14.15 -11.10
CA ALA A 220 9.11 -13.68 -11.80
C ALA A 220 10.31 -14.58 -11.51
N VAL A 221 11.14 -14.78 -12.53
CA VAL A 221 12.40 -15.50 -12.44
C VAL A 221 13.53 -14.62 -12.96
N GLY A 222 14.65 -14.58 -12.24
CA GLY A 222 15.84 -13.87 -12.66
C GLY A 222 16.54 -14.55 -13.82
N HIS A 223 17.29 -13.75 -14.58
CA HIS A 223 17.98 -14.11 -15.81
C HIS A 223 19.45 -13.67 -15.75
N THR A 224 20.30 -14.31 -16.54
CA THR A 224 21.68 -13.85 -16.81
C THR A 224 21.68 -12.74 -17.86
N GLU A 225 22.76 -11.94 -17.93
CA GLU A 225 22.87 -10.84 -18.92
C GLU A 225 22.72 -11.32 -20.38
N ASP A 226 23.16 -12.54 -20.67
CA ASP A 226 23.07 -13.15 -22.00
C ASP A 226 21.68 -13.71 -22.36
N ASP A 227 20.77 -13.83 -21.38
CA ASP A 227 19.42 -14.41 -21.55
C ASP A 227 18.34 -13.50 -20.92
N ALA A 228 18.57 -12.19 -20.98
CA ALA A 228 17.61 -11.21 -20.52
C ALA A 228 16.40 -11.14 -21.48
N PRO A 229 15.17 -11.00 -20.95
CA PRO A 229 14.00 -10.74 -21.77
C PRO A 229 14.18 -9.42 -22.54
N ALA A 230 13.44 -9.26 -23.65
CA ALA A 230 13.45 -8.01 -24.39
C ALA A 230 13.01 -6.84 -23.51
N GLU A 231 13.45 -5.63 -23.85
CA GLU A 231 13.09 -4.41 -23.11
C GLU A 231 11.56 -4.27 -23.00
N GLY A 232 11.05 -4.11 -21.77
CA GLY A 232 9.61 -4.05 -21.47
C GLY A 232 8.92 -5.41 -21.24
N GLN A 233 9.68 -6.52 -21.18
CA GLN A 233 9.16 -7.84 -20.84
C GLN A 233 9.72 -8.34 -19.52
N VAL A 234 8.88 -9.06 -18.78
CA VAL A 234 9.25 -9.75 -17.54
C VAL A 234 9.22 -11.25 -17.81
N ARG A 235 10.31 -11.92 -17.49
CA ARG A 235 10.37 -13.38 -17.54
C ARG A 235 9.65 -13.97 -16.33
N VAL A 236 8.62 -14.76 -16.58
CA VAL A 236 7.78 -15.34 -15.53
C VAL A 236 7.54 -16.83 -15.75
N VAL A 237 7.26 -17.57 -14.68
CA VAL A 237 6.84 -18.98 -14.73
C VAL A 237 5.39 -19.12 -14.25
N CYS A 238 4.55 -19.82 -15.01
CA CYS A 238 3.19 -20.16 -14.60
C CYS A 238 3.22 -21.15 -13.43
N VAL A 239 2.78 -20.74 -12.24
CA VAL A 239 2.83 -21.56 -11.02
C VAL A 239 1.46 -22.10 -10.60
N ALA A 240 0.37 -21.47 -11.03
CA ALA A 240 -0.98 -21.94 -10.74
C ALA A 240 -1.93 -21.64 -11.90
N PRO A 241 -2.73 -22.62 -12.36
CA PRO A 241 -3.64 -22.43 -13.48
C PRO A 241 -4.97 -21.80 -13.04
N ARG A 242 -5.69 -21.22 -13.99
CA ARG A 242 -7.10 -20.87 -13.81
C ARG A 242 -7.92 -22.13 -13.50
N GLY A 243 -8.87 -22.02 -12.58
CA GLY A 243 -9.73 -23.10 -12.14
C GLY A 243 -9.14 -23.98 -11.03
N MET A 244 -7.91 -23.70 -10.55
CA MET A 244 -7.28 -24.46 -9.48
C MET A 244 -8.17 -24.51 -8.22
N GLN A 245 -8.53 -25.71 -7.79
CA GLN A 245 -9.47 -25.93 -6.68
C GLN A 245 -8.81 -25.70 -5.32
N ASP A 246 -9.59 -25.34 -4.31
CA ASP A 246 -9.08 -25.22 -2.94
C ASP A 246 -8.60 -26.57 -2.42
N GLY A 247 -7.43 -26.57 -1.79
CA GLY A 247 -6.74 -27.77 -1.33
C GLY A 247 -6.02 -28.53 -2.45
N GLN A 248 -6.23 -28.20 -3.73
CA GLN A 248 -5.52 -28.83 -4.84
C GLN A 248 -4.02 -28.52 -4.75
N VAL A 249 -3.21 -29.55 -4.98
CA VAL A 249 -1.75 -29.47 -5.05
C VAL A 249 -1.33 -29.79 -6.47
N ILE A 250 -0.53 -28.93 -7.08
CA ILE A 250 0.00 -29.09 -8.45
C ILE A 250 1.52 -29.00 -8.38
N GLU A 251 2.20 -30.00 -8.95
CA GLU A 251 3.65 -29.92 -9.16
C GLU A 251 3.90 -29.06 -10.40
N VAL A 252 4.88 -28.14 -10.34
CA VAL A 252 5.23 -27.26 -11.47
C VAL A 252 6.24 -28.01 -12.35
N PRO A 253 5.84 -28.54 -13.53
CA PRO A 253 6.69 -29.37 -14.36
C PRO A 253 7.71 -28.54 -15.15
N GLY A 254 8.76 -29.19 -15.67
CA GLY A 254 9.46 -28.69 -16.86
C GLY A 254 10.83 -28.02 -16.71
N ARG A 255 11.34 -27.72 -15.51
CA ARG A 255 12.76 -27.32 -15.27
C ARG A 255 13.09 -27.25 -13.78
N GLU A 256 14.38 -27.35 -13.44
CA GLU A 256 14.90 -27.04 -12.09
C GLU A 256 15.15 -25.52 -11.99
N PHE A 257 14.87 -24.93 -10.83
CA PHE A 257 15.09 -23.51 -10.57
C PHE A 257 16.17 -23.34 -9.51
N ASN A 258 16.91 -22.24 -9.57
CA ASN A 258 17.87 -21.88 -8.55
C ASN A 258 17.20 -20.93 -7.54
N LEU A 259 17.04 -21.41 -6.32
CA LEU A 259 16.55 -20.61 -5.21
C LEU A 259 17.73 -19.90 -4.56
N VAL A 260 17.71 -18.57 -4.54
CA VAL A 260 18.73 -17.77 -3.89
C VAL A 260 18.49 -17.82 -2.37
N THR A 261 19.48 -18.34 -1.64
CA THR A 261 19.39 -18.56 -0.19
C THR A 261 20.37 -17.70 0.59
N ASN A 262 20.11 -17.55 1.89
CA ASN A 262 20.95 -16.84 2.86
C ASN A 262 21.20 -15.35 2.55
N ARG A 263 20.35 -14.71 1.74
CA ARG A 263 20.26 -13.24 1.57
C ARG A 263 18.79 -12.83 1.35
N PRO A 264 18.38 -11.58 1.63
CA PRO A 264 17.04 -11.13 1.33
C PRO A 264 16.83 -11.08 -0.17
N VAL A 265 15.67 -11.54 -0.55
CA VAL A 265 15.23 -11.64 -1.91
C VAL A 265 13.76 -11.29 -1.98
N GLU A 266 13.33 -10.84 -3.15
CA GLU A 266 11.92 -10.67 -3.47
C GLU A 266 11.44 -11.77 -4.43
N PHE A 267 10.19 -12.17 -4.24
CA PHE A 267 9.47 -13.08 -5.13
C PHE A 267 8.26 -12.33 -5.69
N PRO A 268 8.44 -11.59 -6.80
CA PRO A 268 7.34 -10.89 -7.46
C PRO A 268 6.37 -11.90 -8.06
N ILE A 269 5.08 -11.76 -7.72
CA ILE A 269 4.01 -12.63 -8.22
C ILE A 269 3.00 -11.78 -8.99
N PHE A 270 2.51 -12.32 -10.09
CA PHE A 270 1.64 -11.65 -11.05
C PHE A 270 0.44 -12.51 -11.39
N PHE A 271 -0.58 -11.88 -11.95
CA PHE A 271 -1.58 -12.53 -12.79
C PHE A 271 -1.71 -11.74 -14.10
N THR A 272 -2.35 -12.31 -15.12
CA THR A 272 -2.53 -11.61 -16.40
C THR A 272 -3.91 -10.95 -16.50
N SER A 273 -3.96 -9.77 -17.10
CA SER A 273 -5.22 -9.04 -17.33
C SER A 273 -6.15 -9.75 -18.31
N SER A 274 -5.57 -10.44 -19.31
CA SER A 274 -6.26 -11.33 -20.24
C SER A 274 -5.94 -12.79 -19.93
N PRO A 275 -6.91 -13.74 -20.03
CA PRO A 275 -6.63 -15.16 -19.83
C PRO A 275 -5.58 -15.64 -20.81
N ARG A 276 -4.49 -16.20 -20.30
CA ARG A 276 -3.52 -16.93 -21.12
C ARG A 276 -3.91 -18.41 -21.06
N LYS A 277 -3.27 -19.24 -21.88
CA LYS A 277 -3.45 -20.71 -21.85
C LYS A 277 -2.10 -21.38 -21.61
N ASP A 278 -1.27 -20.70 -20.83
CA ASP A 278 0.09 -21.10 -20.54
C ASP A 278 0.06 -22.28 -19.56
N PRO A 279 0.54 -23.46 -19.95
CA PRO A 279 0.51 -24.62 -19.06
C PRO A 279 1.38 -24.36 -17.84
N VAL A 280 0.98 -24.90 -16.69
CA VAL A 280 1.78 -24.80 -15.44
C VAL A 280 3.21 -25.25 -15.73
N GLY A 281 4.19 -24.45 -15.30
CA GLY A 281 5.61 -24.69 -15.53
C GLY A 281 6.20 -24.05 -16.78
N SER A 282 5.39 -23.50 -17.68
CA SER A 282 5.91 -22.73 -18.81
C SER A 282 6.60 -21.46 -18.32
N VAL A 283 7.84 -21.25 -18.76
CA VAL A 283 8.57 -19.98 -18.60
C VAL A 283 8.33 -19.16 -19.85
N VAL A 284 7.78 -17.97 -19.68
CA VAL A 284 7.37 -17.09 -20.77
C VAL A 284 7.85 -15.67 -20.49
N ASP A 285 8.27 -14.98 -21.54
CA ASP A 285 8.54 -13.54 -21.49
C ASP A 285 7.23 -12.83 -21.81
N VAL A 286 6.71 -12.11 -20.82
CA VAL A 286 5.40 -11.45 -20.90
C VAL A 286 5.61 -9.94 -20.84
N PRO A 287 5.01 -9.15 -21.75
CA PRO A 287 5.00 -7.70 -21.65
C PRO A 287 4.55 -7.24 -20.27
N GLU A 288 5.26 -6.28 -19.67
CA GLU A 288 4.99 -5.83 -18.30
C GLU A 288 3.57 -5.24 -18.12
N ASP A 289 2.98 -4.70 -19.19
CA ASP A 289 1.62 -4.17 -19.23
C ASP A 289 0.51 -5.25 -19.25
N GLU A 290 0.82 -6.47 -19.66
CA GLU A 290 -0.09 -7.62 -19.55
C GLU A 290 -0.13 -8.22 -18.13
N LEU A 291 0.92 -7.95 -17.34
CA LEU A 291 1.07 -8.44 -15.97
C LEU A 291 0.51 -7.45 -14.96
N VAL A 292 -0.30 -7.97 -14.03
CA VAL A 292 -0.74 -7.23 -12.86
C VAL A 292 -0.02 -7.78 -11.64
N ALA A 293 0.85 -6.95 -11.06
CA ALA A 293 1.62 -7.31 -9.88
C ALA A 293 0.75 -7.41 -8.63
N LEU A 294 0.96 -8.46 -7.84
CA LEU A 294 0.49 -8.55 -6.47
C LEU A 294 1.60 -8.11 -5.51
N PRO A 295 1.28 -7.80 -4.24
CA PRO A 295 2.31 -7.51 -3.24
C PRO A 295 3.36 -8.63 -3.21
N PRO A 296 4.65 -8.33 -3.53
CA PRO A 296 5.68 -9.36 -3.62
C PRO A 296 5.98 -9.94 -2.25
N LEU A 297 6.40 -11.21 -2.21
CA LEU A 297 6.91 -11.79 -0.98
C LEU A 297 8.39 -11.43 -0.84
N GLN A 298 8.74 -10.71 0.22
CA GLN A 298 10.12 -10.37 0.55
C GLN A 298 10.56 -11.19 1.77
N THR A 299 11.60 -12.00 1.63
CA THR A 299 12.05 -12.89 2.70
C THR A 299 13.51 -13.32 2.53
N VAL A 300 14.08 -13.95 3.55
CA VAL A 300 15.38 -14.63 3.50
C VAL A 300 15.12 -16.14 3.56
N VAL A 301 15.43 -16.85 2.48
CA VAL A 301 15.33 -18.32 2.50
C VAL A 301 16.63 -18.90 3.07
N LYS A 302 16.56 -19.52 4.25
CA LYS A 302 17.75 -20.11 4.91
C LYS A 302 18.08 -21.49 4.34
N PHE A 303 19.36 -21.74 4.02
CA PHE A 303 19.84 -23.06 3.62
C PHE A 303 21.25 -23.36 4.14
N GLY A 304 21.32 -24.27 5.12
CA GLY A 304 22.58 -24.72 5.72
C GLY A 304 23.44 -23.58 6.29
N LYS A 305 24.76 -23.80 6.40
CA LYS A 305 25.77 -22.80 6.81
C LYS A 305 26.52 -22.18 5.61
N GLN A 306 25.90 -22.21 4.42
CA GLN A 306 26.54 -21.78 3.17
C GLN A 306 26.57 -20.24 3.07
N LYS A 307 27.38 -19.72 2.15
CA LYS A 307 27.55 -18.26 1.95
C LYS A 307 26.23 -17.57 1.56
N ALA A 308 26.09 -16.29 1.89
CA ALA A 308 24.96 -15.47 1.45
C ALA A 308 24.86 -15.45 -0.09
N GLY A 309 23.66 -15.64 -0.62
CA GLY A 309 23.43 -15.73 -2.06
C GLY A 309 23.72 -17.10 -2.69
N THR A 310 23.85 -18.16 -1.88
CA THR A 310 24.00 -19.53 -2.40
C THR A 310 22.76 -19.92 -3.18
N GLU A 311 22.94 -20.36 -4.42
CA GLU A 311 21.86 -20.88 -5.26
C GLU A 311 21.64 -22.37 -4.97
N VAL A 312 20.38 -22.73 -4.70
CA VAL A 312 19.97 -24.11 -4.40
C VAL A 312 19.02 -24.58 -5.48
N PRO A 313 19.31 -25.68 -6.19
CA PRO A 313 18.39 -26.23 -7.19
C PRO A 313 17.15 -26.81 -6.49
N VAL A 314 15.99 -26.32 -6.92
CA VAL A 314 14.66 -26.67 -6.38
C VAL A 314 13.67 -27.05 -7.47
N ARG A 315 12.70 -27.89 -7.11
CA ARG A 315 11.43 -28.04 -7.83
C ARG A 315 10.34 -27.29 -7.09
N MET A 316 9.32 -26.83 -7.80
CA MET A 316 8.22 -26.10 -7.18
C MET A 316 6.93 -26.92 -7.14
N GLN A 317 6.18 -26.75 -6.07
CA GLN A 317 4.83 -27.27 -5.91
C GLN A 317 3.92 -26.12 -5.46
N ALA A 318 2.79 -25.94 -6.13
CA ALA A 318 1.78 -24.95 -5.77
C ALA A 318 0.60 -25.62 -5.07
N ARG A 319 0.07 -24.98 -4.04
CA ARG A 319 -1.16 -25.37 -3.34
C ARG A 319 -2.03 -24.15 -3.11
N ARG A 320 -3.30 -24.23 -3.48
CA ARG A 320 -4.28 -23.21 -3.08
C ARG A 320 -4.91 -23.61 -1.77
N THR A 321 -4.85 -22.73 -0.77
CA THR A 321 -5.48 -22.99 0.54
C THR A 321 -6.96 -22.63 0.50
N GLU A 322 -7.75 -23.19 1.43
CA GLU A 322 -9.17 -22.84 1.62
C GLU A 322 -9.36 -21.38 2.09
N LEU A 323 -8.27 -20.73 2.51
CA LEU A 323 -8.21 -19.33 2.86
C LEU A 323 -7.86 -18.44 1.65
N GLY A 324 -7.85 -18.96 0.41
CA GLY A 324 -7.53 -18.14 -0.77
C GLY A 324 -6.08 -17.67 -0.85
N THR A 325 -5.16 -18.25 -0.07
CA THR A 325 -3.72 -18.03 -0.17
C THR A 325 -3.13 -19.04 -1.16
N LEU A 326 -2.19 -18.59 -2.00
CA LEU A 326 -1.34 -19.48 -2.80
C LEU A 326 -0.08 -19.81 -2.01
N GLU A 327 0.12 -21.08 -1.71
CA GLU A 327 1.32 -21.62 -1.11
C GLU A 327 2.22 -22.20 -2.21
N LEU A 328 3.42 -21.67 -2.38
CA LEU A 328 4.47 -22.26 -3.21
C LEU A 328 5.50 -22.95 -2.32
N SER A 329 5.83 -24.20 -2.62
CA SER A 329 6.84 -24.98 -1.94
C SER A 329 8.02 -25.27 -2.87
N CYS A 330 9.19 -24.73 -2.54
CA CYS A 330 10.45 -25.01 -3.22
C CYS A 330 11.12 -26.22 -2.55
N LEU A 331 11.18 -27.34 -3.25
CA LEU A 331 11.71 -28.62 -2.81
C LEU A 331 13.17 -28.76 -3.26
N SER A 332 14.11 -28.71 -2.32
CA SER A 332 15.55 -28.85 -2.56
C SER A 332 15.89 -30.22 -3.15
N ARG A 333 16.60 -30.21 -4.28
CA ARG A 333 17.14 -31.42 -4.90
C ARG A 333 18.41 -31.93 -4.23
N MET A 334 19.08 -31.06 -3.46
CA MET A 334 20.34 -31.39 -2.79
C MET A 334 20.15 -32.02 -1.41
N SER A 335 19.08 -31.66 -0.69
CA SER A 335 18.94 -31.97 0.74
C SER A 335 17.56 -32.51 1.15
N GLY A 336 16.57 -32.47 0.25
CA GLY A 336 15.18 -32.76 0.59
C GLY A 336 14.48 -31.67 1.42
N ALA A 337 15.16 -30.56 1.75
CA ALA A 337 14.55 -29.42 2.44
C ALA A 337 13.41 -28.82 1.62
N ARG A 338 12.34 -28.40 2.31
CA ARG A 338 11.17 -27.73 1.71
C ARG A 338 11.09 -26.30 2.22
N PHE A 339 11.14 -25.33 1.30
CA PHE A 339 10.97 -23.91 1.61
C PHE A 339 9.58 -23.46 1.20
N LYS A 340 8.81 -22.90 2.14
CA LYS A 340 7.42 -22.48 1.94
C LYS A 340 7.36 -20.97 1.69
N LEU A 341 6.67 -20.57 0.63
CA LEU A 341 6.40 -19.19 0.24
C LEU A 341 4.87 -19.00 0.18
N GLU A 342 4.32 -18.01 0.86
CA GLU A 342 2.87 -17.79 0.95
C GLU A 342 2.48 -16.43 0.37
N PHE A 343 1.50 -16.43 -0.53
CA PHE A 343 1.00 -15.24 -1.21
C PHE A 343 -0.50 -15.08 -0.95
N ASP A 344 -0.89 -13.94 -0.39
CA ASP A 344 -2.30 -13.60 -0.23
C ASP A 344 -2.91 -13.18 -1.58
N LEU A 345 -3.80 -14.01 -2.13
CA LEU A 345 -4.44 -13.73 -3.41
C LEU A 345 -5.67 -12.82 -3.26
N ARG A 346 -6.16 -12.54 -2.05
CA ARG A 346 -7.38 -11.74 -1.85
C ARG A 346 -7.17 -10.26 -2.18
N ALA A 347 -5.95 -9.76 -1.97
CA ALA A 347 -5.53 -8.43 -2.42
C ALA A 347 -5.66 -8.23 -3.96
N SER A 348 -5.74 -9.32 -4.73
CA SER A 348 -5.92 -9.29 -6.20
C SER A 348 -7.38 -9.02 -6.64
N HIS A 349 -8.34 -9.07 -5.72
CA HIS A 349 -9.76 -8.94 -6.00
C HIS A 349 -10.28 -7.50 -6.01
N GLY A 350 -9.46 -6.51 -5.63
CA GLY A 350 -9.94 -5.15 -5.45
C GLY A 350 -10.94 -5.04 -4.30
N GLU A 351 -10.88 -5.96 -3.33
CA GLU A 351 -11.53 -5.79 -2.04
C GLU A 351 -10.79 -4.63 -1.34
N GLU A 352 -11.44 -3.48 -1.23
CA GLU A 352 -11.15 -2.57 -0.12
C GLU A 352 -11.21 -3.40 1.17
N PRO A 353 -10.29 -3.20 2.13
CA PRO A 353 -10.32 -3.96 3.38
C PRO A 353 -11.73 -3.87 3.99
N GLU A 354 -12.32 -5.03 4.31
CA GLU A 354 -13.69 -5.13 4.79
C GLU A 354 -13.97 -4.10 5.91
N ALA A 355 -14.81 -3.12 5.60
CA ALA A 355 -15.34 -2.18 6.57
C ALA A 355 -16.31 -2.93 7.49
N GLY A 356 -15.79 -3.55 8.57
CA GLY A 356 -16.65 -4.33 9.47
C GLY A 356 -16.02 -4.93 10.71
N GLN A 357 -14.70 -5.01 10.84
CA GLN A 357 -14.11 -5.48 12.11
C GLN A 357 -14.13 -4.33 13.13
N PRO A 358 -14.83 -4.48 14.28
CA PRO A 358 -14.77 -3.48 15.34
C PRO A 358 -13.36 -3.49 15.91
N ALA A 359 -12.60 -2.42 15.67
CA ALA A 359 -11.45 -2.10 16.50
C ALA A 359 -11.97 -1.90 17.93
N GLU A 360 -11.44 -2.68 18.87
CA GLU A 360 -11.65 -2.44 20.30
C GLU A 360 -11.30 -0.98 20.63
N PRO A 361 -12.09 -0.29 21.46
CA PRO A 361 -11.84 1.10 21.78
C PRO A 361 -10.60 1.21 22.67
N ALA A 362 -9.43 1.44 22.04
CA ALA A 362 -8.26 1.93 22.74
C ALA A 362 -8.61 3.29 23.35
N ALA A 363 -8.59 3.33 24.68
CA ALA A 363 -8.80 4.53 25.46
C ALA A 363 -7.83 5.65 25.05
N HIS A 364 -8.33 6.87 25.14
CA HIS A 364 -7.63 8.14 24.92
C HIS A 364 -6.21 8.16 25.51
N ASP A 365 -5.23 8.27 24.60
CA ASP A 365 -3.92 8.95 24.70
C ASP A 365 -2.84 8.18 23.93
N GLN A 366 -2.86 8.31 22.59
CA GLN A 366 -1.70 7.99 21.74
C GLN A 366 -1.54 9.07 20.65
N PRO A 367 -0.37 9.70 20.52
CA PRO A 367 -0.03 10.46 19.32
C PRO A 367 0.51 9.53 18.24
N PHE A 368 0.02 9.73 17.01
CA PHE A 368 0.36 9.11 15.72
C PHE A 368 -0.39 7.81 15.32
N GLY A 369 -1.53 7.99 14.65
CA GLY A 369 -2.06 7.06 13.64
C GLY A 369 -1.94 7.70 12.25
N GLY A 370 -1.88 7.00 11.13
CA GLY A 370 -1.87 5.57 10.85
C GLY A 370 -1.65 5.42 9.33
N ALA A 371 -0.65 4.63 8.94
CA ALA A 371 -0.55 3.99 7.63
C ALA A 371 -0.32 2.51 7.94
N GLY A 372 -1.10 1.64 7.28
CA GLY A 372 -1.24 0.22 7.60
C GLY A 372 0.09 -0.45 7.93
N THR A 373 0.27 -0.80 9.20
CA THR A 373 1.35 -1.65 9.66
C THR A 373 1.02 -3.07 9.19
N ARG A 374 1.44 -3.43 7.98
CA ARG A 374 1.61 -4.84 7.65
C ARG A 374 2.81 -5.29 8.47
N ALA A 375 2.58 -6.13 9.46
CA ALA A 375 3.64 -6.76 10.23
C ALA A 375 4.64 -7.40 9.24
N PRO A 376 5.95 -7.09 9.32
CA PRO A 376 6.95 -7.84 8.58
C PRO A 376 6.84 -9.32 9.00
N PRO A 377 6.96 -10.28 8.05
CA PRO A 377 6.97 -11.69 8.41
C PRO A 377 8.10 -12.00 9.39
N GLU A 378 7.82 -12.91 10.31
CA GLU A 378 8.71 -13.28 11.41
C GLU A 378 10.10 -13.75 10.93
N GLN A 379 11.08 -12.91 11.25
CA GLN A 379 12.40 -13.25 11.80
C GLN A 379 13.30 -14.23 11.02
N GLY A 380 14.20 -13.65 10.23
CA GLY A 380 15.52 -14.23 10.03
C GLY A 380 16.29 -14.21 11.36
N GLU A 381 16.16 -15.26 12.18
CA GLU A 381 16.95 -15.38 13.41
C GLU A 381 18.45 -15.43 13.07
N VAL A 382 19.23 -14.51 13.63
CA VAL A 382 20.70 -14.62 13.70
C VAL A 382 21.02 -15.33 15.01
N GLU A 383 21.91 -16.32 14.94
CA GLU A 383 22.38 -17.03 16.14
C GLU A 383 22.84 -16.03 17.21
N PRO A 384 22.38 -16.14 18.48
CA PRO A 384 22.71 -15.19 19.52
C PRO A 384 24.22 -14.93 19.65
N GLU A 385 25.05 -15.96 19.48
CA GLU A 385 26.52 -15.86 19.52
C GLU A 385 27.09 -14.91 18.47
N ARG A 386 26.50 -14.86 17.27
CA ARG A 386 26.94 -13.96 16.18
C ARG A 386 26.55 -12.52 16.46
N LEU A 387 25.37 -12.32 17.06
CA LEU A 387 24.95 -10.99 17.49
C LEU A 387 25.84 -10.47 18.61
N GLU A 388 26.19 -11.33 19.57
CA GLU A 388 27.15 -10.97 20.63
C GLU A 388 28.55 -10.71 20.08
N ALA A 389 29.02 -11.47 19.09
CA ALA A 389 30.28 -11.18 18.39
C ALA A 389 30.25 -9.80 17.71
N ALA A 390 29.15 -9.46 17.02
CA ALA A 390 28.96 -8.16 16.39
C ALA A 390 28.96 -7.01 17.41
N LYS A 391 28.31 -7.19 18.57
CA LYS A 391 28.36 -6.23 19.69
C LYS A 391 29.78 -6.08 20.26
N ALA A 392 30.47 -7.18 20.49
CA ALA A 392 31.85 -7.17 20.98
C ALA A 392 32.80 -6.44 20.02
N ARG A 393 32.58 -6.57 18.70
CA ARG A 393 33.32 -5.79 17.70
C ARG A 393 33.04 -4.30 17.81
N ILE A 394 31.78 -3.91 17.97
CA ILE A 394 31.41 -2.51 18.21
C ILE A 394 32.12 -2.00 19.47
N ASP A 395 32.10 -2.76 20.56
CA ASP A 395 32.77 -2.39 21.81
C ASP A 395 34.28 -2.21 21.64
N ALA A 396 34.93 -3.10 20.88
CA ALA A 396 36.34 -3.02 20.57
C ALA A 396 36.68 -1.76 19.73
N THR A 397 35.89 -1.48 18.69
CA THR A 397 36.07 -0.27 17.86
C THR A 397 35.93 1.00 18.69
N PHE A 398 34.95 1.04 19.60
CA PHE A 398 34.69 2.19 20.46
C PHE A 398 35.35 2.06 21.84
N ALA A 399 36.39 1.25 22.03
CA ALA A 399 37.04 1.10 23.34
C ALA A 399 37.66 2.43 23.84
N VAL A 400 37.65 2.67 25.15
CA VAL A 400 38.20 3.92 25.71
C VAL A 400 39.72 4.00 25.53
N GLU A 401 40.42 2.89 25.74
CA GLU A 401 41.89 2.81 25.62
C GLU A 401 42.31 2.14 24.30
N PRO A 402 43.44 2.55 23.68
CA PRO A 402 44.02 1.85 22.55
C PRO A 402 44.71 0.54 22.97
N PRO A 403 44.96 -0.40 22.04
CA PRO A 403 44.72 -0.30 20.59
C PRO A 403 43.26 -0.56 20.21
N ARG A 404 42.74 0.23 19.25
CA ARG A 404 41.40 0.06 18.68
C ARG A 404 41.52 -0.48 17.25
N PRO A 405 40.59 -1.34 16.80
CA PRO A 405 40.42 -1.62 15.38
C PRO A 405 40.18 -0.33 14.59
N ASP A 406 40.57 -0.33 13.31
CA ASP A 406 40.25 0.77 12.40
C ASP A 406 38.72 0.97 12.33
N PRO A 407 38.20 2.16 12.70
CA PRO A 407 36.78 2.45 12.62
C PRO A 407 36.20 2.21 11.22
N ASP A 408 37.00 2.42 10.15
CA ASP A 408 36.52 2.24 8.80
C ASP A 408 36.22 0.78 8.41
N ALA A 409 36.86 -0.16 9.11
CA ALA A 409 36.62 -1.59 8.95
C ALA A 409 35.37 -2.10 9.67
N LEU A 410 34.71 -1.29 10.52
CA LEU A 410 33.61 -1.76 11.38
C LEU A 410 32.46 -2.38 10.58
N MET A 411 31.96 -1.73 9.52
CA MET A 411 30.83 -2.27 8.73
C MET A 411 31.18 -3.61 8.09
N LYS A 412 32.38 -3.75 7.54
CA LYS A 412 32.86 -5.00 6.96
C LYS A 412 32.99 -6.09 8.03
N GLY A 413 33.50 -5.74 9.21
CA GLY A 413 33.58 -6.66 10.33
C GLY A 413 32.21 -7.12 10.83
N LEU A 414 31.19 -6.25 10.82
CA LEU A 414 29.81 -6.64 11.15
C LEU A 414 29.24 -7.63 10.13
N GLU A 415 29.53 -7.46 8.83
CA GLU A 415 29.14 -8.43 7.79
C GLU A 415 29.78 -9.81 8.03
N GLU A 416 31.06 -9.82 8.42
CA GLU A 416 31.81 -11.03 8.76
C GLU A 416 31.23 -11.74 10.00
N ASP A 417 30.98 -11.02 11.09
CA ASP A 417 30.46 -11.60 12.34
C ASP A 417 29.03 -12.17 12.16
N LEU A 418 28.18 -11.42 11.47
CA LEU A 418 26.80 -11.83 11.20
C LEU A 418 26.71 -12.88 10.08
N ALA A 419 27.77 -13.05 9.28
CA ALA A 419 27.79 -13.80 8.02
C ALA A 419 26.65 -13.43 7.07
N LEU A 420 26.38 -12.14 6.99
CA LEU A 420 25.36 -11.54 6.13
C LEU A 420 25.98 -10.34 5.41
N GLY A 421 25.56 -10.05 4.18
CA GLY A 421 25.84 -8.74 3.59
C GLY A 421 25.10 -7.65 4.37
N ARG A 422 25.57 -6.41 4.37
CA ARG A 422 24.93 -5.32 5.13
C ARG A 422 23.45 -5.14 4.75
N ASP A 423 23.10 -5.30 3.48
CA ASP A 423 21.73 -5.17 2.97
C ASP A 423 20.85 -6.35 3.41
N ALA A 424 21.48 -7.40 3.96
CA ALA A 424 20.87 -8.62 4.47
C ALA A 424 20.60 -8.64 5.97
N PHE A 425 20.98 -7.58 6.71
CA PHE A 425 20.81 -7.56 8.16
C PHE A 425 19.32 -7.51 8.53
N PRO A 426 18.81 -8.47 9.33
CA PRO A 426 17.41 -8.46 9.77
C PRO A 426 17.08 -7.22 10.58
N LEU A 427 15.85 -6.72 10.46
CA LEU A 427 15.39 -5.55 11.22
C LEU A 427 15.61 -5.67 12.74
N PRO A 428 15.32 -6.83 13.41
CA PRO A 428 15.60 -6.97 14.83
C PRO A 428 17.08 -6.79 15.17
N VAL A 429 17.98 -7.38 14.37
CA VAL A 429 19.44 -7.23 14.54
C VAL A 429 19.87 -5.78 14.36
N LEU A 430 19.37 -5.10 13.31
CA LEU A 430 19.65 -3.68 13.10
C LEU A 430 19.22 -2.83 14.30
N ARG A 431 18.04 -3.09 14.88
CA ARG A 431 17.57 -2.34 16.06
C ARG A 431 18.37 -2.65 17.31
N THR A 432 18.76 -3.91 17.54
CA THR A 432 19.65 -4.26 18.66
C THR A 432 21.03 -3.62 18.53
N LEU A 433 21.62 -3.61 17.33
CA LEU A 433 22.90 -2.93 17.10
C LEU A 433 22.77 -1.40 17.27
N ALA A 434 21.63 -0.81 16.86
CA ALA A 434 21.37 0.61 17.09
C ALA A 434 21.29 0.95 18.58
N GLU A 435 20.60 0.14 19.38
CA GLU A 435 20.52 0.31 20.84
C GLU A 435 21.91 0.25 21.47
N HIS A 436 22.70 -0.76 21.11
CA HIS A 436 24.09 -0.90 21.57
C HIS A 436 24.94 0.32 21.20
N LEU A 437 24.84 0.81 19.97
CA LEU A 437 25.54 2.03 19.54
C LEU A 437 25.09 3.28 20.31
N VAL A 438 23.79 3.40 20.63
CA VAL A 438 23.26 4.52 21.42
C VAL A 438 23.83 4.53 22.84
N GLU A 439 24.08 3.37 23.45
CA GLU A 439 24.78 3.28 24.76
C GLU A 439 26.22 3.81 24.68
N LEU A 440 26.85 3.72 23.51
CA LEU A 440 28.22 4.18 23.25
C LEU A 440 28.29 5.62 22.73
N MET A 441 27.20 6.37 22.74
CA MET A 441 27.08 7.70 22.14
C MET A 441 28.13 8.71 22.62
N GLU A 442 28.51 8.69 23.90
CA GLU A 442 29.54 9.59 24.44
C GLU A 442 30.95 9.26 23.92
N ARG A 443 31.18 8.02 23.46
CA ARG A 443 32.48 7.57 22.94
C ARG A 443 32.83 8.20 21.59
N ARG A 444 31.88 8.88 20.94
CA ARG A 444 32.14 9.74 19.77
C ARG A 444 33.17 10.82 20.05
N ALA A 445 33.21 11.34 21.29
CA ALA A 445 34.14 12.41 21.69
C ALA A 445 35.62 11.98 21.67
N LEU A 446 35.89 10.68 21.58
CA LEU A 446 37.26 10.15 21.65
C LEU A 446 38.09 10.45 20.39
N SER A 447 37.47 10.52 19.20
CA SER A 447 38.14 10.95 17.97
C SER A 447 37.15 11.28 16.85
N ALA A 448 37.58 12.10 15.90
CA ALA A 448 36.78 12.46 14.72
C ALA A 448 36.44 11.24 13.83
N ALA A 449 37.34 10.24 13.75
CA ALA A 449 37.11 9.00 13.02
C ALA A 449 36.01 8.15 13.68
N LEU A 450 35.99 8.07 15.02
CA LEU A 450 34.94 7.36 15.75
C LEU A 450 33.60 8.06 15.64
N GLU A 451 33.57 9.40 15.73
CA GLU A 451 32.34 10.16 15.51
C GLU A 451 31.76 9.91 14.11
N THR A 452 32.60 10.01 13.07
CA THR A 452 32.21 9.75 11.68
C THR A 452 31.62 8.35 11.53
N ARG A 453 32.30 7.33 12.07
CA ARG A 453 31.85 5.95 11.99
C ARG A 453 30.57 5.72 12.76
N TRP A 454 30.44 6.27 13.95
CA TRP A 454 29.23 6.15 14.77
C TRP A 454 28.00 6.72 14.05
N LEU A 455 28.10 7.95 13.53
CA LEU A 455 27.03 8.63 12.79
C LEU A 455 26.59 7.79 11.58
N ASN A 456 27.57 7.19 10.90
CA ASN A 456 27.32 6.33 9.75
C ASN A 456 26.55 5.05 10.11
N VAL A 457 27.02 4.29 11.11
CA VAL A 457 26.47 2.97 11.45
C VAL A 457 25.13 3.11 12.17
N VAL A 458 24.98 4.04 13.13
CA VAL A 458 23.69 4.19 13.83
C VAL A 458 22.58 4.63 12.86
N GLY A 459 22.90 5.51 11.90
CA GLY A 459 21.95 5.93 10.87
C GLY A 459 21.61 4.81 9.89
N PHE A 460 22.57 3.93 9.61
CA PHE A 460 22.31 2.70 8.87
C PHE A 460 21.34 1.80 9.65
N CYS A 461 21.62 1.53 10.92
CA CYS A 461 20.83 0.64 11.76
C CYS A 461 19.40 1.13 12.06
N LEU A 462 19.16 2.45 12.08
CA LEU A 462 17.86 3.04 12.41
C LEU A 462 16.99 3.41 11.21
N ARG A 463 17.48 3.30 9.97
CA ARG A 463 16.69 3.70 8.78
C ARG A 463 15.36 2.90 8.66
N PRO A 464 14.27 3.51 8.16
CA PRO A 464 14.07 4.94 7.86
C PRO A 464 13.73 5.83 9.08
N GLY A 465 13.90 5.30 10.30
CA GLY A 465 13.53 5.93 11.58
C GLY A 465 12.16 5.47 12.10
N PHE A 466 11.46 4.59 11.40
CA PHE A 466 10.15 4.07 11.76
C PHE A 466 9.94 2.68 11.15
N GLY A 467 8.84 2.01 11.52
CA GLY A 467 8.43 0.72 10.95
C GLY A 467 8.64 -0.48 11.87
N VAL A 468 9.42 -0.33 12.94
CA VAL A 468 9.59 -1.37 13.99
C VAL A 468 9.09 -0.81 15.34
N PRO A 469 8.46 -1.63 16.21
CA PRO A 469 8.08 -1.19 17.55
C PRO A 469 9.24 -0.51 18.28
N MET A 470 8.94 0.59 18.99
CA MET A 470 9.90 1.43 19.73
C MET A 470 10.86 2.28 18.88
N ASP A 471 10.72 2.32 17.56
CA ASP A 471 11.55 3.20 16.72
C ASP A 471 11.37 4.68 17.06
N ASP A 472 10.17 5.09 17.47
CA ASP A 472 9.88 6.44 17.95
C ASP A 472 10.72 6.78 19.20
N TRP A 473 10.90 5.82 20.12
CA TRP A 473 11.76 5.98 21.28
C TRP A 473 13.24 6.02 20.89
N ARG A 474 13.70 5.13 19.99
CA ARG A 474 15.10 5.08 19.53
C ARG A 474 15.49 6.39 18.83
N VAL A 475 14.62 6.90 17.95
CA VAL A 475 14.84 8.19 17.28
C VAL A 475 14.82 9.35 18.28
N ARG A 476 13.98 9.32 19.32
CA ARG A 476 14.04 10.30 20.42
C ARG A 476 15.35 10.23 21.21
N GLN A 477 15.91 9.04 21.45
CA GLN A 477 17.24 8.93 22.07
C GLN A 477 18.33 9.52 21.17
N LEU A 478 18.29 9.20 19.88
CA LEU A 478 19.19 9.75 18.89
C LEU A 478 19.07 11.28 18.81
N TRP A 479 17.86 11.85 18.87
CA TRP A 479 17.64 13.29 18.81
C TRP A 479 18.37 14.10 19.88
N LYS A 480 18.73 13.49 21.02
CA LYS A 480 19.49 14.16 22.09
C LYS A 480 20.81 14.76 21.62
N ILE A 481 21.43 14.18 20.58
CA ILE A 481 22.69 14.72 20.04
C ILE A 481 22.46 15.94 19.15
N HIS A 482 21.25 16.16 18.63
CA HIS A 482 20.97 17.20 17.62
C HIS A 482 21.49 18.58 18.04
N ALA A 483 21.20 18.99 19.28
CA ALA A 483 21.61 20.26 19.84
C ALA A 483 23.13 20.38 20.06
N GLN A 484 23.82 19.27 20.33
CA GLN A 484 25.27 19.22 20.47
C GLN A 484 25.97 19.40 19.12
N GLY A 485 25.35 18.90 18.04
CA GLY A 485 25.96 18.87 16.71
C GLY A 485 27.11 17.88 16.63
N VAL A 486 28.02 18.13 15.69
CA VAL A 486 29.27 17.37 15.52
C VAL A 486 30.27 17.85 16.57
N LEU A 487 30.89 16.91 17.29
CA LEU A 487 31.88 17.16 18.33
C LEU A 487 33.24 17.57 17.75
N HIS A 488 33.54 17.11 16.52
CA HIS A 488 34.74 17.46 15.76
C HIS A 488 34.41 18.24 14.48
N PRO A 489 33.92 19.50 14.57
CA PRO A 489 33.42 20.26 13.42
C PRO A 489 34.49 20.65 12.40
N ALA A 490 35.79 20.54 12.75
CA ALA A 490 36.90 20.74 11.81
C ALA A 490 37.15 19.51 10.91
N HIS A 491 36.41 18.41 11.10
CA HIS A 491 36.56 17.18 10.34
C HIS A 491 35.40 16.99 9.37
N ASP A 492 35.62 17.31 8.10
CA ASP A 492 34.58 17.29 7.06
C ASP A 492 33.78 15.96 6.96
N PRO A 493 34.39 14.77 7.10
CA PRO A 493 33.64 13.50 7.09
C PRO A 493 32.58 13.39 8.20
N ALA A 494 32.80 14.01 9.36
CA ALA A 494 31.85 13.96 10.46
C ALA A 494 30.62 14.85 10.19
N GLU A 495 30.81 16.08 9.69
CA GLU A 495 29.73 16.97 9.24
C GLU A 495 28.93 16.35 8.09
N LEU A 496 29.60 15.70 7.13
CA LEU A 496 28.92 14.99 6.06
C LEU A 496 28.06 13.82 6.61
N ASN A 497 28.60 13.00 7.51
CA ASN A 497 27.84 11.87 8.08
C ASN A 497 26.72 12.32 9.02
N TRP A 498 26.83 13.50 9.63
CA TRP A 498 25.75 14.12 10.38
C TRP A 498 24.50 14.34 9.52
N TRP A 499 24.68 14.90 8.31
CA TRP A 499 23.57 15.10 7.38
C TRP A 499 23.04 13.77 6.82
N ILE A 500 23.92 12.80 6.55
CA ILE A 500 23.51 11.45 6.12
C ILE A 500 22.66 10.76 7.19
N LEU A 501 23.05 10.86 8.46
CA LEU A 501 22.30 10.31 9.59
C LEU A 501 20.88 10.87 9.58
N TRP A 502 20.71 12.19 9.62
CA TRP A 502 19.39 12.81 9.69
C TRP A 502 18.56 12.57 8.45
N ARG A 503 19.17 12.49 7.26
CA ARG A 503 18.50 12.06 6.03
C ARG A 503 17.93 10.65 6.16
N ARG A 504 18.73 9.70 6.67
CA ARG A 504 18.34 8.28 6.80
C ARG A 504 17.21 8.04 7.79
N VAL A 505 17.13 8.84 8.86
CA VAL A 505 16.11 8.68 9.91
C VAL A 505 14.98 9.72 9.82
N ALA A 506 14.95 10.52 8.75
CA ALA A 506 14.03 11.65 8.60
C ALA A 506 12.55 11.25 8.75
N GLY A 507 12.19 10.02 8.34
CA GLY A 507 10.83 9.50 8.46
C GLY A 507 10.37 9.30 9.90
N GLY A 508 11.29 8.99 10.80
CA GLY A 508 11.01 8.82 12.24
C GLY A 508 10.95 10.12 13.03
N LEU A 509 11.34 11.25 12.44
CA LEU A 509 11.38 12.53 13.14
C LEU A 509 10.00 13.16 13.23
N ALA A 510 9.62 13.57 14.44
CA ALA A 510 8.44 14.39 14.66
C ALA A 510 8.52 15.71 13.89
N ARG A 511 7.35 16.31 13.59
CA ARG A 511 7.26 17.55 12.81
C ARG A 511 8.15 18.68 13.36
N GLY A 512 8.15 18.92 14.67
CA GLY A 512 8.98 19.95 15.29
C GLY A 512 10.48 19.73 15.07
N HIS A 513 10.94 18.48 15.11
CA HIS A 513 12.34 18.12 14.84
C HIS A 513 12.71 18.36 13.38
N GLN A 514 11.81 18.04 12.44
CA GLN A 514 12.04 18.34 11.02
C GLN A 514 12.04 19.85 10.75
N GLU A 515 11.18 20.62 11.40
CA GLU A 515 11.18 22.09 11.30
C GLU A 515 12.50 22.68 11.86
N GLU A 516 13.03 22.13 12.94
CA GLU A 516 14.32 22.53 13.51
C GLU A 516 15.48 22.21 12.56
N LEU A 517 15.55 20.99 12.01
CA LEU A 517 16.55 20.62 11.00
C LEU A 517 16.46 21.51 9.75
N ALA A 518 15.25 21.81 9.27
CA ALA A 518 15.04 22.69 8.13
C ALA A 518 15.57 24.10 8.42
N SER A 519 15.34 24.63 9.63
CA SER A 519 15.83 25.95 10.04
C SER A 519 17.37 26.04 10.04
N ARG A 520 18.06 24.93 10.32
CA ARG A 520 19.52 24.80 10.26
C ARG A 520 20.01 24.63 8.81
N ALA A 521 19.37 23.76 8.04
CA ALA A 521 19.79 23.41 6.68
C ALA A 521 19.58 24.56 5.68
N PHE A 522 18.42 25.21 5.71
CA PHE A 522 18.01 26.15 4.66
C PHE A 522 18.99 27.32 4.48
N PRO A 523 19.46 28.01 5.53
CA PRO A 523 20.43 29.09 5.38
C PRO A 523 21.81 28.63 4.88
N MET A 524 22.19 27.35 5.05
CA MET A 524 23.47 26.82 4.58
C MET A 524 23.49 26.64 3.06
N VAL A 525 22.32 26.34 2.46
CA VAL A 525 22.23 25.98 1.03
C VAL A 525 21.43 26.95 0.16
N ILE A 526 20.63 27.84 0.76
CA ILE A 526 19.85 28.86 0.04
C ILE A 526 20.52 30.24 0.22
N PRO A 527 21.16 30.81 -0.83
CA PRO A 527 21.91 32.07 -0.71
C PRO A 527 21.08 33.25 -0.19
N ALA A 528 19.80 33.33 -0.57
CA ALA A 528 18.90 34.39 -0.12
C ALA A 528 18.63 34.34 1.40
N LEU A 529 18.62 33.14 2.00
CA LEU A 529 18.41 32.95 3.42
C LEU A 529 19.70 33.12 4.22
N ALA A 530 20.84 32.74 3.66
CA ALA A 530 22.15 33.02 4.24
C ALA A 530 22.35 34.52 4.52
N LYS A 531 21.90 35.39 3.59
CA LYS A 531 21.97 36.85 3.72
C LYS A 531 21.06 37.44 4.79
N ARG A 532 19.97 36.75 5.14
CA ARG A 532 18.95 37.20 6.12
C ARG A 532 19.17 36.61 7.51
N ALA A 533 20.08 35.65 7.65
CA ALA A 533 20.36 34.99 8.92
C ALA A 533 21.03 35.95 9.91
N LYS A 534 20.62 35.90 11.19
CA LYS A 534 21.21 36.71 12.27
C LYS A 534 22.70 36.41 12.49
N LYS A 535 23.09 35.14 12.30
CA LYS A 535 24.48 34.67 12.35
C LYS A 535 24.83 34.07 10.99
N LYS A 536 26.03 34.37 10.49
CA LYS A 536 26.51 33.83 9.21
C LYS A 536 26.54 32.30 9.29
N PRO A 537 25.77 31.58 8.44
CA PRO A 537 25.76 30.14 8.46
C PRO A 537 27.11 29.59 7.96
N PRO A 538 27.52 28.38 8.42
CA PRO A 538 28.67 27.71 7.85
C PRO A 538 28.45 27.45 6.36
N LYS A 539 29.51 27.58 5.57
CA LYS A 539 29.45 27.34 4.12
C LYS A 539 29.92 25.92 3.86
N PRO A 540 29.02 24.99 3.51
CA PRO A 540 29.38 23.60 3.31
C PRO A 540 30.27 23.43 2.07
N GLN A 541 31.14 22.41 2.09
CA GLN A 541 31.86 21.98 0.88
C GLN A 541 30.89 21.36 -0.14
N SER A 542 31.33 21.14 -1.38
CA SER A 542 30.46 20.67 -2.47
C SER A 542 29.73 19.35 -2.13
N GLN A 543 30.44 18.38 -1.56
CA GLN A 543 29.87 17.07 -1.21
C GLN A 543 28.92 17.16 0.00
N GLU A 544 29.31 17.93 1.03
CA GLU A 544 28.46 18.20 2.20
C GLU A 544 27.19 18.94 1.79
N ALA A 545 27.29 19.96 0.93
CA ALA A 545 26.15 20.73 0.43
C ALA A 545 25.12 19.82 -0.28
N ALA A 546 25.59 18.83 -1.04
CA ALA A 546 24.71 17.84 -1.66
C ALA A 546 23.98 16.98 -0.62
N GLU A 547 24.60 16.64 0.50
CA GLU A 547 23.93 15.92 1.60
C GLU A 547 22.98 16.81 2.41
N VAL A 548 23.32 18.09 2.63
CA VAL A 548 22.39 19.07 3.25
C VAL A 548 21.12 19.20 2.41
N TRP A 549 21.25 19.30 1.09
CA TRP A 549 20.11 19.33 0.16
C TRP A 549 19.27 18.05 0.22
N ARG A 550 19.91 16.87 0.23
CA ARG A 550 19.17 15.59 0.32
C ARG A 550 18.48 15.40 1.66
N ALA A 551 19.12 15.79 2.75
CA ALA A 551 18.52 15.78 4.08
C ALA A 551 17.30 16.71 4.11
N ALA A 552 17.43 17.96 3.65
CA ALA A 552 16.35 18.92 3.59
C ALA A 552 15.18 18.47 2.70
N ALA A 553 15.47 17.87 1.54
CA ALA A 553 14.46 17.34 0.62
C ALA A 553 13.71 16.13 1.19
N SER A 554 14.34 15.41 2.12
CA SER A 554 13.72 14.28 2.80
C SER A 554 12.72 14.72 3.86
N LEU A 555 12.77 15.95 4.37
CA LEU A 555 11.87 16.43 5.43
C LEU A 555 10.42 16.64 4.93
N GLU A 556 9.60 15.58 4.95
CA GLU A 556 8.23 15.62 4.45
C GLU A 556 7.16 16.11 5.45
N GLN A 557 7.50 16.22 6.74
CA GLN A 557 6.58 16.74 7.76
C GLN A 557 6.59 18.28 7.83
N ILE A 558 7.54 18.96 7.17
CA ILE A 558 7.56 20.42 7.14
C ILE A 558 6.44 20.95 6.24
N GLY A 559 5.83 22.06 6.62
CA GLY A 559 4.68 22.61 5.90
C GLY A 559 4.98 22.95 4.42
N ALA A 560 3.93 22.93 3.59
CA ALA A 560 4.02 23.19 2.15
C ALA A 560 4.73 24.51 1.79
N LYS A 561 4.63 25.55 2.64
CA LYS A 561 5.34 26.82 2.45
C LYS A 561 6.86 26.66 2.57
N SER A 562 7.34 25.91 3.55
CA SER A 562 8.77 25.64 3.74
C SER A 562 9.32 24.77 2.61
N ARG A 563 8.53 23.79 2.14
CA ARG A 563 8.88 22.97 0.96
C ARG A 563 8.94 23.82 -0.32
N ALA A 564 7.99 24.74 -0.51
CA ALA A 564 8.03 25.71 -1.61
C ALA A 564 9.31 26.57 -1.56
N GLN A 565 9.64 27.13 -0.40
CA GLN A 565 10.86 27.92 -0.23
C GLN A 565 12.14 27.12 -0.57
N LEU A 566 12.18 25.84 -0.17
CA LEU A 566 13.30 24.94 -0.48
C LEU A 566 13.42 24.69 -1.99
N GLY A 567 12.31 24.34 -2.64
CA GLY A 567 12.28 24.08 -4.09
C GLY A 567 12.55 25.34 -4.93
N ASP A 568 12.07 26.51 -4.52
CA ASP A 568 12.38 27.78 -5.18
C ASP A 568 13.87 28.10 -5.14
N GLY A 569 14.50 27.89 -3.98
CA GLY A 569 15.95 28.04 -3.82
C GLY A 569 16.74 27.07 -4.71
N LEU A 570 16.30 25.82 -4.81
CA LEU A 570 16.94 24.81 -5.65
C LEU A 570 16.77 25.12 -7.15
N MET A 571 15.57 25.55 -7.56
CA MET A 571 15.30 25.97 -8.92
C MET A 571 16.16 27.17 -9.35
N GLN A 572 16.35 28.15 -8.47
CA GLN A 572 17.25 29.26 -8.74
C GLN A 572 18.70 28.76 -8.97
N LEU A 573 19.19 27.84 -8.15
CA LEU A 573 20.54 27.27 -8.32
C LEU A 573 20.68 26.45 -9.61
N LEU A 574 19.62 25.75 -10.04
CA LEU A 574 19.58 25.04 -11.31
C LEU A 574 19.72 26.00 -12.50
N GLU A 575 18.99 27.11 -12.48
CA GLU A 575 19.06 28.16 -13.52
C GLU A 575 20.44 28.85 -13.56
N GLU A 576 21.03 29.10 -12.39
CA GLU A 576 22.37 29.67 -12.25
C GLU A 576 23.51 28.67 -12.55
N LYS A 577 23.21 27.40 -12.82
CA LYS A 577 24.19 26.31 -12.98
C LYS A 577 25.11 26.11 -11.76
N LYS A 578 24.56 26.32 -10.56
CA LYS A 578 25.24 26.16 -9.27
C LYS A 578 24.59 25.10 -8.38
N ALA A 579 23.66 24.33 -8.93
CA ALA A 579 22.95 23.27 -8.21
C ALA A 579 23.92 22.15 -7.77
N PRO A 580 23.69 21.52 -6.61
CA PRO A 580 24.49 20.38 -6.16
C PRO A 580 24.25 19.14 -7.05
N ARG A 581 25.10 18.13 -6.90
CA ARG A 581 24.84 16.79 -7.48
C ARG A 581 23.61 16.17 -6.82
N GLY A 582 22.71 15.60 -7.62
CA GLY A 582 21.44 15.04 -7.19
C GLY A 582 20.34 16.09 -6.99
N ALA A 583 20.47 17.25 -7.63
CA ALA A 583 19.49 18.33 -7.52
C ALA A 583 18.12 17.94 -8.08
N LEU A 584 18.06 17.18 -9.19
CA LEU A 584 16.79 16.73 -9.76
C LEU A 584 16.10 15.72 -8.84
N TRP A 585 16.85 14.87 -8.15
CA TRP A 585 16.30 13.98 -7.10
C TRP A 585 15.69 14.80 -5.97
N CYS A 586 16.42 15.82 -5.46
CA CYS A 586 15.93 16.67 -4.39
C CYS A 586 14.65 17.42 -4.79
N LEU A 587 14.65 18.03 -5.99
CA LEU A 587 13.50 18.76 -6.50
C LEU A 587 12.28 17.85 -6.70
N GLY A 588 12.50 16.64 -7.23
CA GLY A 588 11.45 15.63 -7.38
C GLY A 588 10.83 15.23 -6.04
N ARG A 589 11.65 15.02 -5.00
CA ARG A 589 11.19 14.72 -3.63
C ARG A 589 10.42 15.89 -3.01
N ILE A 590 10.87 17.12 -3.23
CA ILE A 590 10.23 18.34 -2.69
C ILE A 590 8.87 18.58 -3.36
N GLY A 591 8.82 18.48 -4.69
CA GLY A 591 7.62 18.74 -5.49
C GLY A 591 6.69 17.54 -5.66
N ALA A 592 7.05 16.36 -5.12
CA ALA A 592 6.28 15.13 -5.26
C ALA A 592 4.80 15.32 -4.88
N ARG A 593 3.90 14.76 -5.71
CA ARG A 593 2.45 14.77 -5.45
C ARG A 593 2.00 13.75 -4.41
N LYS A 594 2.74 12.65 -4.30
CA LYS A 594 2.57 11.62 -3.28
C LYS A 594 3.82 11.58 -2.42
N LEU A 595 3.67 11.99 -1.17
CA LEU A 595 4.70 11.93 -0.13
C LEU A 595 4.86 10.49 0.36
N LEU A 596 6.03 10.12 0.87
CA LEU A 596 6.32 8.77 1.39
C LEU A 596 5.78 8.58 2.81
N TYR A 597 5.92 9.59 3.65
CA TYR A 597 5.53 9.56 5.05
C TYR A 597 4.99 10.91 5.57
N GLY A 598 5.14 11.98 4.79
CA GLY A 598 4.58 13.28 5.15
C GLY A 598 3.06 13.34 5.01
N PRO A 599 2.39 14.20 5.80
CA PRO A 599 0.96 14.41 5.68
C PRO A 599 0.65 15.06 4.33
N ARG A 600 -0.50 14.74 3.74
CA ARG A 600 -0.84 15.18 2.39
C ARG A 600 -0.83 16.70 2.24
N GLU A 601 -1.18 17.42 3.30
CA GLU A 601 -1.22 18.89 3.38
C GLU A 601 0.18 19.54 3.30
N ALA A 602 1.26 18.77 3.53
CA ALA A 602 2.62 19.22 3.30
C ALA A 602 2.98 19.27 1.80
N THR A 603 2.16 18.66 0.92
CA THR A 603 2.36 18.72 -0.53
C THR A 603 2.35 20.17 -1.02
N VAL A 604 3.37 20.53 -1.81
CA VAL A 604 3.49 21.87 -2.39
C VAL A 604 2.28 22.16 -3.29
N ARG A 605 1.76 23.38 -3.31
CA ARG A 605 0.55 23.71 -4.11
C ARG A 605 0.75 23.42 -5.61
N PRO A 606 -0.32 23.02 -6.34
CA PRO A 606 -0.21 22.69 -7.77
C PRO A 606 0.41 23.80 -8.60
N GLN A 607 0.09 25.07 -8.34
CA GLN A 607 0.60 26.22 -9.09
C GLN A 607 2.12 26.37 -8.97
N VAL A 608 2.69 26.03 -7.80
CA VAL A 608 4.13 26.11 -7.57
C VAL A 608 4.84 24.95 -8.26
N ALA A 609 4.30 23.73 -8.16
CA ALA A 609 4.84 22.56 -8.85
C ALA A 609 4.77 22.69 -10.39
N GLU A 610 3.67 23.25 -10.91
CA GLU A 610 3.54 23.57 -12.34
C GLU A 610 4.60 24.60 -12.78
N ALA A 611 4.80 25.66 -12.00
CA ALA A 611 5.83 26.66 -12.30
C ALA A 611 7.24 26.04 -12.33
N TRP A 612 7.56 25.14 -11.38
CA TRP A 612 8.83 24.42 -11.38
C TRP A 612 8.97 23.47 -12.56
N ALA A 613 7.93 22.72 -12.93
CA ALA A 613 7.95 21.82 -14.08
C ALA A 613 8.26 22.59 -15.38
N ARG A 614 7.57 23.73 -15.61
CA ARG A 614 7.82 24.60 -16.77
C ARG A 614 9.24 25.17 -16.78
N ARG A 615 9.72 25.69 -15.63
CA ARG A 615 11.09 26.21 -15.50
C ARG A 615 12.14 25.13 -15.73
N LEU A 616 11.89 23.91 -15.25
CA LEU A 616 12.80 22.77 -15.43
C LEU A 616 12.85 22.33 -16.91
N MET A 617 11.71 22.27 -17.60
CA MET A 617 11.66 21.99 -19.04
C MET A 617 12.36 23.08 -19.89
N ALA A 618 12.36 24.33 -19.41
CA ALA A 618 13.02 25.45 -20.08
C ALA A 618 14.56 25.47 -19.91
N LEU A 619 15.14 24.60 -19.06
CA LEU A 619 16.59 24.52 -18.91
C LEU A 619 17.24 24.01 -20.20
N LYS A 620 18.19 24.79 -20.75
CA LYS A 620 18.93 24.41 -21.97
C LYS A 620 19.64 23.06 -21.85
N LYS A 621 20.16 22.75 -20.66
CA LYS A 621 20.79 21.46 -20.32
C LYS A 621 20.50 21.15 -18.84
N PRO A 622 20.13 19.91 -18.48
CA PRO A 622 20.07 19.50 -17.09
C PRO A 622 21.48 19.48 -16.45
N PRO A 623 21.59 19.34 -15.12
CA PRO A 623 22.86 19.05 -14.46
C PRO A 623 23.54 17.83 -15.08
N LYS A 624 24.89 17.82 -15.03
CA LYS A 624 25.70 16.74 -15.59
C LYS A 624 25.31 15.41 -14.94
N ASP A 625 25.13 14.38 -15.75
CA ASP A 625 24.79 13.01 -15.33
C ASP A 625 23.42 12.88 -14.62
N GLU A 626 22.50 13.84 -14.78
CA GLU A 626 21.14 13.79 -14.25
C GLU A 626 20.07 13.89 -15.35
N HIS A 627 19.02 13.05 -15.25
CA HIS A 627 17.89 13.04 -16.18
C HIS A 627 16.61 13.61 -15.51
N PRO A 628 15.83 14.48 -16.18
CA PRO A 628 14.67 15.14 -15.55
C PRO A 628 13.43 14.26 -15.39
N ALA A 629 13.38 13.06 -16.00
CA ALA A 629 12.21 12.18 -16.00
C ALA A 629 11.63 11.93 -14.62
N SER A 630 12.40 11.34 -13.70
CA SER A 630 11.90 10.96 -12.38
C SER A 630 11.45 12.18 -11.56
N CYS A 631 12.10 13.33 -11.74
CA CYS A 631 11.73 14.59 -11.10
C CYS A 631 10.37 15.10 -11.61
N LEU A 632 10.22 15.22 -12.94
CA LEU A 632 8.99 15.68 -13.59
C LEU A 632 7.82 14.72 -13.33
N VAL A 633 8.05 13.41 -13.41
CA VAL A 633 7.03 12.39 -13.11
C VAL A 633 6.58 12.49 -11.65
N ALA A 634 7.48 12.61 -10.68
CA ALA A 634 7.11 12.77 -9.27
C ALA A 634 6.28 14.04 -9.02
N MET A 635 6.64 15.16 -9.66
CA MET A 635 5.95 16.45 -9.51
C MET A 635 4.60 16.53 -10.22
N CYS A 636 4.42 15.77 -11.31
CA CYS A 636 3.26 15.84 -12.18
C CYS A 636 2.37 14.59 -12.13
N ARG A 637 2.73 13.59 -11.30
CA ARG A 637 1.94 12.36 -11.11
C ARG A 637 0.50 12.64 -10.76
N LEU A 638 -0.42 11.88 -11.35
CA LEU A 638 -1.84 11.88 -11.03
C LEU A 638 -2.09 11.09 -9.74
N THR A 639 -2.72 11.73 -8.74
CA THR A 639 -3.05 11.10 -7.45
C THR A 639 -4.53 10.78 -7.30
N GLY A 640 -5.39 11.34 -8.15
CA GLY A 640 -6.84 11.18 -8.08
C GLY A 640 -7.54 12.24 -7.23
N ASP A 641 -6.80 13.23 -6.74
CA ASP A 641 -7.34 14.36 -5.96
C ASP A 641 -7.03 15.68 -6.65
N ARG A 642 -8.12 16.31 -7.12
CA ARG A 642 -8.08 17.56 -7.87
C ARG A 642 -7.46 18.72 -7.11
N GLN A 643 -7.41 18.68 -5.78
CA GLN A 643 -6.78 19.72 -4.97
C GLN A 643 -5.25 19.71 -5.08
N PHE A 644 -4.64 18.55 -5.31
CA PHE A 644 -3.18 18.37 -5.31
C PHE A 644 -2.62 18.04 -6.71
N ASP A 645 -3.46 17.48 -7.57
CA ASP A 645 -3.12 17.17 -8.95
C ASP A 645 -2.92 18.45 -9.77
N LEU A 646 -1.91 18.45 -10.64
CA LEU A 646 -1.71 19.52 -11.60
C LEU A 646 -2.79 19.46 -12.70
N PRO A 647 -3.04 20.53 -13.47
CA PRO A 647 -3.91 20.46 -14.63
C PRO A 647 -3.43 19.43 -15.67
N GLU A 648 -4.36 18.84 -16.43
CA GLU A 648 -4.00 17.86 -17.47
C GLU A 648 -3.10 18.46 -18.56
N GLY A 649 -3.27 19.76 -18.88
CA GLY A 649 -2.45 20.46 -19.87
C GLY A 649 -0.94 20.35 -19.59
N ILE A 650 -0.50 20.70 -18.38
CA ILE A 650 0.92 20.59 -18.02
C ILE A 650 1.39 19.13 -17.98
N ARG A 651 0.55 18.17 -17.59
CA ARG A 651 0.93 16.75 -17.62
C ARG A 651 1.19 16.25 -19.04
N LYS A 652 0.38 16.69 -20.02
CA LYS A 652 0.61 16.42 -21.45
C LYS A 652 1.88 17.07 -21.98
N GLU A 653 2.14 18.32 -21.60
CA GLU A 653 3.38 19.01 -21.97
C GLU A 653 4.62 18.29 -21.43
N VAL A 654 4.57 17.84 -20.18
CA VAL A 654 5.66 17.07 -19.54
C VAL A 654 5.85 15.72 -20.23
N ALA A 655 4.77 15.02 -20.56
CA ALA A 655 4.86 13.75 -21.28
C ALA A 655 5.56 13.95 -22.64
N ALA A 656 5.10 14.92 -23.44
CA ALA A 656 5.72 15.24 -24.73
C ALA A 656 7.21 15.58 -24.60
N PHE A 657 7.57 16.44 -23.64
CA PHE A 657 8.95 16.82 -23.36
C PHE A 657 9.85 15.62 -23.02
N LEU A 658 9.32 14.64 -22.30
CA LEU A 658 10.05 13.43 -21.90
C LEU A 658 10.11 12.39 -23.03
N THR A 659 9.05 12.25 -23.82
CA THR A 659 9.04 11.40 -25.02
C THR A 659 10.10 11.86 -26.03
N GLU A 660 10.24 13.17 -26.27
CA GLU A 660 11.30 13.72 -27.12
C GLU A 660 12.72 13.39 -26.64
N ARG A 661 12.87 13.01 -25.36
CA ARG A 661 14.14 12.64 -24.72
C ARG A 661 14.31 11.12 -24.59
N GLY A 662 13.45 10.34 -25.23
CA GLY A 662 13.53 8.88 -25.25
C GLY A 662 13.08 8.21 -23.95
N VAL A 663 12.24 8.88 -23.14
CA VAL A 663 11.66 8.25 -21.95
C VAL A 663 10.54 7.30 -22.38
N PRO A 664 10.56 6.02 -21.96
CA PRO A 664 9.53 5.05 -22.30
C PRO A 664 8.14 5.47 -21.80
N GLU A 665 7.10 5.15 -22.56
CA GLU A 665 5.71 5.48 -22.23
C GLU A 665 5.28 4.94 -20.85
N GLU A 666 5.81 3.79 -20.45
CA GLU A 666 5.55 3.20 -19.13
C GLU A 666 5.96 4.12 -17.97
N GLN A 667 7.10 4.81 -18.10
CA GLN A 667 7.55 5.78 -17.08
C GLN A 667 6.68 7.05 -17.07
N LEU A 668 5.92 7.29 -18.14
CA LEU A 668 4.98 8.41 -18.29
C LEU A 668 3.57 8.04 -17.82
N ARG A 669 3.22 6.76 -17.70
CA ARG A 669 1.93 6.26 -17.20
C ARG A 669 1.44 6.97 -15.92
N PRO A 670 2.30 7.24 -14.90
CA PRO A 670 1.85 7.95 -13.71
C PRO A 670 1.37 9.39 -13.94
N LEU A 671 1.62 10.00 -15.11
CA LEU A 671 1.09 11.32 -15.48
C LEU A 671 -0.39 11.29 -15.88
N PHE A 672 -0.91 10.12 -16.26
CA PHE A 672 -2.26 9.96 -16.79
C PHE A 672 -3.11 8.98 -15.99
N GLU A 673 -2.45 8.10 -15.22
CA GLU A 673 -3.08 7.05 -14.44
C GLU A 673 -2.65 7.11 -12.97
N ILE A 674 -3.54 6.68 -12.09
CA ILE A 674 -3.24 6.55 -10.66
C ILE A 674 -2.46 5.25 -10.47
N VAL A 675 -1.14 5.36 -10.47
CA VAL A 675 -0.23 4.23 -10.24
C VAL A 675 0.22 4.25 -8.77
N GLN A 676 0.17 3.09 -8.09
CA GLN A 676 0.74 2.97 -6.75
C GLN A 676 2.26 3.19 -6.80
N VAL A 677 2.82 3.79 -5.76
CA VAL A 677 4.29 3.93 -5.69
C VAL A 677 4.80 2.53 -5.41
N ASP A 678 5.63 2.00 -6.30
CA ASP A 678 6.21 0.67 -6.12
C ASP A 678 7.14 0.66 -4.89
N THR A 679 7.19 -0.48 -4.19
CA THR A 679 8.04 -0.71 -3.01
C THR A 679 9.54 -0.55 -3.29
N LYS A 680 10.01 -0.77 -4.52
CA LYS A 680 11.37 -0.51 -4.99
C LYS A 680 11.64 0.99 -5.11
N THR A 681 10.67 1.82 -5.48
CA THR A 681 10.75 3.29 -5.39
C THR A 681 10.77 3.78 -3.94
N GLU A 682 10.00 3.16 -3.04
CA GLU A 682 10.07 3.43 -1.59
C GLU A 682 11.43 3.00 -1.01
N ALA A 683 11.92 1.81 -1.36
CA ALA A 683 13.21 1.28 -0.92
C ALA A 683 14.41 2.02 -1.54
N GLN A 684 14.33 2.49 -2.79
CA GLN A 684 15.31 3.37 -3.44
C GLN A 684 15.29 4.78 -2.84
N ALA A 685 14.13 5.27 -2.39
CA ALA A 685 14.06 6.53 -1.66
C ALA A 685 14.76 6.47 -0.30
N PHE A 686 14.93 5.25 0.25
CA PHE A 686 15.71 4.97 1.47
C PHE A 686 17.08 4.31 1.22
N GLY A 687 17.40 3.88 -0.02
CA GLY A 687 18.74 3.61 -0.52
C GLY A 687 19.17 2.19 -0.93
N GLU A 688 18.32 1.17 -1.12
CA GLU A 688 18.71 -0.16 -1.68
C GLU A 688 17.46 -0.99 -2.10
N GLY A 689 17.51 -1.73 -3.22
CA GLY A 689 16.41 -2.62 -3.69
C GLY A 689 16.80 -4.11 -3.61
N LEU A 690 15.83 -5.01 -3.41
CA LEU A 690 16.09 -6.45 -3.24
C LEU A 690 16.22 -7.19 -4.58
N PRO A 691 17.09 -8.21 -4.67
CA PRO A 691 17.19 -9.06 -5.85
C PRO A 691 16.09 -10.12 -5.92
N VAL A 692 15.74 -10.59 -7.12
CA VAL A 692 14.77 -11.67 -7.32
C VAL A 692 15.29 -12.99 -6.71
N GLY A 693 14.43 -13.70 -6.00
CA GLY A 693 14.79 -14.89 -5.20
C GLY A 693 14.81 -16.21 -5.94
N LEU A 694 14.28 -16.25 -7.15
CA LEU A 694 14.26 -17.44 -8.01
C LEU A 694 14.96 -17.10 -9.32
N THR A 695 15.92 -17.89 -9.76
CA THR A 695 16.58 -17.78 -11.06
C THR A 695 16.39 -19.07 -11.86
N LEU A 696 16.51 -18.99 -13.19
CA LEU A 696 16.54 -20.19 -14.03
C LEU A 696 17.88 -20.91 -13.84
N SER A 697 17.82 -22.25 -13.75
CA SER A 697 19.01 -23.10 -13.66
C SER A 697 19.76 -23.23 -14.97
#